data_AF-A0A9P7GYY2-F1
#
_entry.id   AF-A0A9P7GYY2-F1
#
_cell.length_a   1.000
_cell.length_b   1.000
_cell.length_c   1.000
_cell.angle_alpha   90.00
_cell.angle_beta   90.00
_cell.angle_gamma   90.00
#
_symmetry.space_group_name_H-M   'P 1'
#
loop_
_entity.id
_entity.type
_entity.pdbx_description
1 polymer ?
#
loop_
_entity_poly.entity_id
_entity_poly.type
_entity_poly.pdbx_seq_one_letter_code
_entity_poly.pdbx_strand_id
1 'polypeptide(L)'
;MLFFWILALFILVWRLTVSHAHLSKIPQGVPWSNGRFVPYLVTQISAIWNSPKTIGEAYQKAYIYSKNGLICAFTLPFSRPEILVPQTHIHWITSQSDKMLSPTPVQHEIIGVKYAFLDSSIEKDFVAYDILRVKLNRHLPGMVPMLMDELASSVNETFGSDTEWKEVQVFLLVRKVLTKLTARLVFGGSLSEDKELLENLSKFSSAVIPSAVALSLFPPFLQPISSRLTSIFNRIYMRRALRTIGPQIEQRIAVAETGNLKDVPQDNVLTWHIEEALRKKEPRDGLADVIACRVFATMFAALESTTLTMTHALFNICATDPANQVWKCLEEEGREAFSAKVDHATVNTLEHVDSAIKETLRLHTAIKALSVQVMQPVGLDLKGFNTHLPQGSRVSVSVWGIHHDEDIYPAAYTYDAFRFVQNKEVGNKESLVSPSEKYLSFGLASFLSIATATMRGLLLSTVIGLVQYNSFTIAADSVPTGTPIEGIYNGTYRPQVHFSPPQHFMNDPNGMFRDADGLWHLYYQYNPTDVVAGNQHWGHATSKDLYHWINQPIALFPPENDTYVFSGSAVIDTNNTSGFFPDQDNGVVAIYTLSSPTVQDQAIAYSRDGGYTFEPYSKNPVISSTSTQFRDPKVIRYNDSWIMVVAYPQDFAIGIFESPDLKEWTATSNFSHHGLLGLQYECPNMIPMPYIDEDGKKQDDMWLMAISINPGAPLGGSIMEYFPGTFNGTHFEAVDAAARIADFGKDNYAGQWFYGLSDDEHPVSMAWASNWQYTSVVPTGNEGWRSAMSLPRENYLTKAKRVGWKLVSKPYDLSPVLGPELASNDSFGNGTLFVDYSDVESNALYWEVNVTGIPDTGVPSTATMNFTFSSPNTNEVVKSGYYFGGDPVFFLDRGGARGFDNIFYTDKTSLGSLATEDGSWSVSGVIDRSIYEAFLNGGVDSVTNTFFTTEPLTHMMFSTVDLPEGVEVSISVRGLKSAWEGVESDDGVVYGNNTSKP
;
A
#
# COMPACT_ATOMS: atom_id res chain seq x y z
N MET A 1 -7.54 -7.89 -49.12
CA MET A 1 -6.49 -6.97 -48.61
C MET A 1 -6.59 -5.57 -49.21
N LEU A 2 -6.64 -5.41 -50.56
CA LEU A 2 -6.76 -4.10 -51.23
C LEU A 2 -7.99 -3.27 -50.80
N PHE A 3 -9.15 -3.90 -50.64
CA PHE A 3 -10.37 -3.24 -50.13
C PHE A 3 -10.20 -2.62 -48.74
N PHE A 4 -9.50 -3.32 -47.83
CA PHE A 4 -9.23 -2.82 -46.48
C PHE A 4 -8.27 -1.62 -46.49
N TRP A 5 -7.27 -1.62 -47.38
CA TRP A 5 -6.36 -0.48 -47.56
C TRP A 5 -7.05 0.74 -48.15
N ILE A 6 -7.94 0.54 -49.14
CA ILE A 6 -8.76 1.62 -49.71
C ILE A 6 -9.71 2.20 -48.66
N LEU A 7 -10.37 1.33 -47.89
CA LEU A 7 -11.26 1.76 -46.80
C LEU A 7 -10.49 2.51 -45.70
N ALA A 8 -9.31 2.02 -45.31
CA ALA A 8 -8.45 2.68 -44.32
C ALA A 8 -7.95 4.05 -44.81
N LEU A 9 -7.51 4.14 -46.07
CA LEU A 9 -7.09 5.41 -46.68
C LEU A 9 -8.27 6.39 -46.78
N PHE A 10 -9.47 5.91 -47.14
CA PHE A 10 -10.66 6.74 -47.20
C PHE A 10 -11.07 7.26 -45.82
N ILE A 11 -11.03 6.40 -44.79
CA ILE A 11 -11.27 6.79 -43.38
C ILE A 11 -10.21 7.81 -42.93
N LEU A 12 -8.94 7.63 -43.30
CA LEU A 12 -7.86 8.56 -42.98
C LEU A 12 -8.06 9.93 -43.63
N VAL A 13 -8.35 9.97 -44.95
CA VAL A 13 -8.62 11.21 -45.68
C VAL A 13 -9.86 11.92 -45.12
N TRP A 14 -10.91 11.17 -44.82
CA TRP A 14 -12.10 11.70 -44.14
C TRP A 14 -11.75 12.30 -42.77
N ARG A 15 -11.00 11.57 -41.94
CA ARG A 15 -10.58 12.05 -40.61
C ARG A 15 -9.76 13.33 -40.72
N LEU A 16 -8.84 13.44 -41.69
CA LEU A 16 -8.08 14.67 -41.93
C LEU A 16 -9.00 15.83 -42.36
N THR A 17 -9.97 15.56 -43.24
CA THR A 17 -10.93 16.57 -43.73
C THR A 17 -11.86 17.07 -42.62
N VAL A 18 -12.39 16.16 -41.80
CA VAL A 18 -13.21 16.51 -40.63
C VAL A 18 -12.41 17.27 -39.59
N SER A 19 -11.18 16.82 -39.33
CA SER A 19 -10.29 17.51 -38.40
C SER A 19 -10.05 18.94 -38.85
N HIS A 20 -9.82 19.16 -40.15
CA HIS A 20 -9.73 20.51 -40.70
C HIS A 20 -11.02 21.32 -40.52
N ALA A 21 -12.19 20.73 -40.80
CA ALA A 21 -13.49 21.39 -40.62
C ALA A 21 -13.82 21.70 -39.15
N HIS A 22 -13.36 20.87 -38.21
CA HIS A 22 -13.50 21.11 -36.78
C HIS A 22 -12.54 22.21 -36.30
N LEU A 23 -11.29 22.19 -36.76
CA LEU A 23 -10.29 23.21 -36.43
C LEU A 23 -10.63 24.59 -37.01
N SER A 24 -11.42 24.67 -38.07
CA SER A 24 -11.89 25.95 -38.65
C SER A 24 -13.00 26.61 -37.83
N LYS A 25 -13.62 25.89 -36.88
CA LYS A 25 -14.59 26.45 -35.92
C LYS A 25 -13.94 27.22 -34.78
N ILE A 26 -12.63 27.13 -34.62
CA ILE A 26 -11.87 27.93 -33.65
C ILE A 26 -11.43 29.23 -34.34
N PRO A 27 -11.81 30.43 -33.84
CA PRO A 27 -11.39 31.70 -34.41
C PRO A 27 -9.87 31.87 -34.45
N GLN A 28 -9.34 32.54 -35.47
CA GLN A 28 -7.89 32.70 -35.65
C GLN A 28 -7.18 33.43 -34.49
N GLY A 29 -7.90 34.29 -33.76
CA GLY A 29 -7.37 35.01 -32.61
C GLY A 29 -7.29 34.22 -31.30
N VAL A 30 -7.78 32.97 -31.27
CA VAL A 30 -7.77 32.13 -30.05
C VAL A 30 -6.48 31.28 -30.02
N PRO A 31 -5.63 31.42 -28.99
CA PRO A 31 -4.40 30.62 -28.86
C PRO A 31 -4.72 29.15 -28.53
N TRP A 32 -3.82 28.24 -28.93
CA TRP A 32 -3.96 26.80 -28.67
C TRP A 32 -3.07 26.37 -27.51
N SER A 33 -3.61 25.62 -26.56
CA SER A 33 -2.88 25.13 -25.37
C SER A 33 -1.67 24.25 -25.67
N ASN A 34 -1.73 23.45 -26.76
CA ASN A 34 -0.65 22.55 -27.18
C ASN A 34 -0.29 22.69 -28.67
N GLY A 35 -0.75 23.75 -29.36
CA GLY A 35 -0.63 23.93 -30.81
C GLY A 35 -1.81 23.37 -31.63
N ARG A 36 -1.84 23.67 -32.94
CA ARG A 36 -3.08 23.62 -33.76
C ARG A 36 -3.36 22.30 -34.48
N PHE A 37 -2.52 21.90 -35.44
CA PHE A 37 -2.85 20.76 -36.35
C PHE A 37 -2.12 19.46 -35.99
N VAL A 38 -0.79 19.48 -35.96
CA VAL A 38 0.03 18.30 -35.58
C VAL A 38 -0.32 17.82 -34.16
N PRO A 39 -0.39 18.71 -33.15
CA PRO A 39 -0.74 18.30 -31.79
C PRO A 39 -2.17 17.78 -31.67
N TYR A 40 -3.13 18.33 -32.42
CA TYR A 40 -4.48 17.78 -32.51
C TYR A 40 -4.45 16.32 -32.97
N LEU A 41 -3.72 16.00 -34.06
CA LEU A 41 -3.61 14.63 -34.57
C LEU A 41 -2.88 13.71 -33.59
N VAL A 42 -1.80 14.19 -32.96
CA VAL A 42 -1.07 13.43 -31.93
C VAL A 42 -1.97 13.12 -30.74
N THR A 43 -2.80 14.06 -30.27
CA THR A 43 -3.77 13.82 -29.19
C THR A 43 -4.80 12.76 -29.59
N GLN A 44 -5.31 12.78 -30.82
CA GLN A 44 -6.25 11.76 -31.32
C GLN A 44 -5.61 10.37 -31.39
N ILE A 45 -4.34 10.28 -31.78
CA ILE A 45 -3.61 9.02 -31.93
C ILE A 45 -3.15 8.48 -30.57
N SER A 46 -2.56 9.33 -29.73
CA SER A 46 -2.03 8.98 -28.41
C SER A 46 -3.11 8.36 -27.50
N ALA A 47 -4.34 8.84 -27.61
CA ALA A 47 -5.45 8.34 -26.80
C ALA A 47 -5.95 6.94 -27.19
N ILE A 48 -5.51 6.37 -28.32
CA ILE A 48 -5.74 4.96 -28.63
C ILE A 48 -5.06 4.06 -27.59
N TRP A 49 -3.90 4.49 -27.06
CA TRP A 49 -3.11 3.72 -26.11
C TRP A 49 -3.19 4.23 -24.67
N ASN A 50 -3.48 5.51 -24.43
CA ASN A 50 -3.50 6.07 -23.07
C ASN A 50 -4.53 7.20 -22.85
N SER A 51 -5.80 6.93 -23.15
CA SER A 51 -6.89 7.92 -23.11
C SER A 51 -7.02 8.70 -21.78
N PRO A 52 -6.99 8.09 -20.58
CA PRO A 52 -7.21 8.81 -19.32
C PRO A 52 -6.14 9.88 -19.06
N LYS A 53 -4.86 9.54 -19.25
CA LYS A 53 -3.75 10.48 -19.08
C LYS A 53 -3.84 11.64 -20.08
N THR A 54 -4.12 11.34 -21.34
CA THR A 54 -4.23 12.35 -22.40
C THR A 54 -5.36 13.35 -22.13
N ILE A 55 -6.50 12.89 -21.60
CA ILE A 55 -7.63 13.77 -21.22
C ILE A 55 -7.26 14.67 -20.05
N GLY A 56 -6.64 14.12 -18.99
CA GLY A 56 -6.23 14.87 -17.82
C GLY A 56 -5.23 15.99 -18.16
N GLU A 57 -4.18 15.66 -18.91
CA GLU A 57 -3.18 16.63 -19.35
C GLU A 57 -3.76 17.74 -20.24
N ALA A 58 -4.72 17.40 -21.12
CA ALA A 58 -5.37 18.38 -21.99
C ALA A 58 -6.15 19.42 -21.18
N TYR A 59 -6.90 18.98 -20.17
CA TYR A 59 -7.62 19.90 -19.28
C TYR A 59 -6.68 20.69 -18.39
N GLN A 60 -5.66 20.07 -17.81
CA GLN A 60 -4.69 20.74 -16.94
C GLN A 60 -3.97 21.88 -17.68
N LYS A 61 -3.44 21.61 -18.87
CA LYS A 61 -2.71 22.61 -19.67
C LYS A 61 -3.62 23.74 -20.13
N ALA A 62 -4.86 23.44 -20.52
CA ALA A 62 -5.83 24.45 -20.91
C ALA A 62 -6.29 25.30 -19.71
N TYR A 63 -6.42 24.69 -18.53
CA TYR A 63 -6.88 25.35 -17.32
C TYR A 63 -5.94 26.48 -16.87
N ILE A 64 -4.62 26.29 -16.99
CA ILE A 64 -3.60 27.32 -16.66
C ILE A 64 -3.88 28.65 -17.38
N TYR A 65 -4.33 28.61 -18.65
CA TYR A 65 -4.71 29.83 -19.37
C TYR A 65 -5.98 30.47 -18.78
N SER A 66 -7.01 29.65 -18.56
CA SER A 66 -8.31 30.10 -18.05
C SER A 66 -8.25 30.66 -16.63
N LYS A 67 -7.36 30.11 -15.78
CA LYS A 67 -7.09 30.60 -14.43
C LYS A 67 -6.55 32.02 -14.42
N ASN A 68 -5.71 32.35 -15.42
CA ASN A 68 -5.16 33.69 -15.63
C ASN A 68 -6.11 34.64 -16.38
N GLY A 69 -7.40 34.31 -16.48
CA GLY A 69 -8.40 35.13 -17.18
C GLY A 69 -8.28 35.13 -18.70
N LEU A 70 -7.50 34.21 -19.29
CA LEU A 70 -7.32 34.08 -20.74
C LEU A 70 -8.23 32.98 -21.31
N ILE A 71 -8.44 33.01 -22.64
CA ILE A 71 -9.11 31.92 -23.36
C ILE A 71 -8.10 31.09 -24.14
N CYS A 72 -8.34 29.79 -24.27
CA CYS A 72 -7.53 28.95 -25.14
C CYS A 72 -8.36 27.83 -25.80
N ALA A 73 -7.94 27.41 -26.98
CA ALA A 73 -8.45 26.21 -27.62
C ALA A 73 -7.68 24.97 -27.15
N PHE A 74 -8.40 23.89 -26.93
CA PHE A 74 -7.82 22.60 -26.58
C PHE A 74 -8.58 21.45 -27.25
N THR A 75 -7.99 20.27 -27.18
CA THR A 75 -8.46 19.09 -27.92
C THR A 75 -8.59 17.92 -26.96
N LEU A 76 -9.69 17.19 -27.10
CA LEU A 76 -9.91 15.94 -26.39
C LEU A 76 -9.90 14.77 -27.38
N PRO A 77 -9.44 13.60 -26.95
CA PRO A 77 -9.56 12.37 -27.73
C PRO A 77 -10.98 12.14 -28.24
N PHE A 78 -11.09 11.78 -29.51
CA PHE A 78 -12.34 11.43 -30.18
C PHE A 78 -13.44 12.51 -30.12
N SER A 79 -13.09 13.76 -29.80
CA SER A 79 -14.01 14.90 -29.69
C SER A 79 -13.59 16.08 -30.57
N ARG A 80 -14.48 17.06 -30.72
CA ARG A 80 -14.21 18.33 -31.40
C ARG A 80 -13.33 19.21 -30.51
N PRO A 81 -12.54 20.14 -31.09
CA PRO A 81 -11.84 21.15 -30.31
C PRO A 81 -12.85 22.05 -29.59
N GLU A 82 -12.49 22.48 -28.40
CA GLU A 82 -13.32 23.33 -27.54
C GLU A 82 -12.52 24.57 -27.11
N ILE A 83 -13.21 25.68 -26.86
CA ILE A 83 -12.63 26.92 -26.36
C ILE A 83 -12.88 26.96 -24.85
N LEU A 84 -11.81 26.84 -24.08
CA LEU A 84 -11.87 26.95 -22.64
C LEU A 84 -11.94 28.43 -22.23
N VAL A 85 -12.90 28.75 -21.37
CA VAL A 85 -13.11 30.10 -20.82
C VAL A 85 -12.93 30.11 -19.29
N PRO A 86 -12.59 31.27 -18.69
CA PRO A 86 -12.40 31.38 -17.25
C PRO A 86 -13.63 31.00 -16.43
N GLN A 87 -13.41 30.54 -15.19
CA GLN A 87 -14.46 30.18 -14.22
C GLN A 87 -15.53 31.27 -14.04
N THR A 88 -15.16 32.55 -14.13
CA THR A 88 -16.10 33.70 -14.05
C THR A 88 -17.18 33.72 -15.13
N HIS A 89 -17.05 32.88 -16.17
CA HIS A 89 -18.03 32.76 -17.26
C HIS A 89 -19.11 31.70 -17.00
N ILE A 90 -19.05 30.95 -15.90
CA ILE A 90 -20.08 29.96 -15.52
C ILE A 90 -21.46 30.63 -15.55
N HIS A 91 -21.69 31.69 -14.75
CA HIS A 91 -22.99 32.36 -14.72
C HIS A 91 -23.43 32.91 -16.09
N TRP A 92 -22.48 33.40 -16.90
CA TRP A 92 -22.81 33.87 -18.24
C TRP A 92 -23.31 32.75 -19.14
N ILE A 93 -22.61 31.60 -19.18
CA ILE A 93 -23.00 30.42 -19.94
C ILE A 93 -24.37 29.91 -19.51
N THR A 94 -24.60 29.81 -18.19
CA THR A 94 -25.83 29.19 -17.65
C THR A 94 -27.06 30.09 -17.74
N SER A 95 -26.86 31.40 -17.84
CA SER A 95 -27.94 32.37 -18.05
C SER A 95 -28.40 32.47 -19.50
N GLN A 96 -27.66 31.89 -20.46
CA GLN A 96 -28.06 31.90 -21.86
C GLN A 96 -29.24 30.94 -22.12
N SER A 97 -30.12 31.32 -23.05
CA SER A 97 -31.16 30.39 -23.51
C SER A 97 -30.55 29.25 -24.34
N ASP A 98 -31.20 28.09 -24.37
CA ASP A 98 -30.81 26.95 -25.22
C ASP A 98 -30.76 27.28 -26.72
N LYS A 99 -31.43 28.35 -27.16
CA LYS A 99 -31.35 28.85 -28.54
C LYS A 99 -30.04 29.61 -28.83
N MET A 100 -29.30 30.01 -27.80
CA MET A 100 -28.03 30.73 -27.89
C MET A 100 -26.86 29.77 -27.66
N LEU A 101 -26.82 29.15 -26.48
CA LEU A 101 -25.83 28.15 -26.07
C LEU A 101 -26.59 26.91 -25.57
N SER A 102 -26.27 25.73 -26.10
CA SER A 102 -26.94 24.49 -25.68
C SER A 102 -25.93 23.38 -25.37
N PRO A 103 -26.09 22.66 -24.25
CA PRO A 103 -25.31 21.46 -23.95
C PRO A 103 -25.78 20.23 -24.75
N THR A 104 -27.03 20.25 -25.24
CA THR A 104 -27.69 19.09 -25.87
C THR A 104 -26.93 18.50 -27.06
N PRO A 105 -26.44 19.29 -28.03
CA PRO A 105 -25.66 18.73 -29.15
C PRO A 105 -24.36 18.07 -28.71
N VAL A 106 -23.75 18.56 -27.63
CA VAL A 106 -22.51 18.00 -27.07
C VAL A 106 -22.80 16.64 -26.44
N GLN A 107 -23.84 16.55 -25.62
CA GLN A 107 -24.27 15.30 -24.97
C GLN A 107 -24.71 14.25 -25.98
N HIS A 108 -25.48 14.63 -27.01
CA HIS A 108 -25.94 13.71 -28.06
C HIS A 108 -24.78 13.11 -28.85
N GLU A 109 -23.72 13.88 -29.10
CA GLU A 109 -22.53 13.40 -29.80
C GLU A 109 -21.71 12.43 -28.93
N ILE A 110 -21.57 12.70 -27.63
CA ILE A 110 -20.85 11.82 -26.69
C ILE A 110 -21.53 10.46 -26.56
N ILE A 111 -22.86 10.44 -26.45
CA ILE A 111 -23.64 9.20 -26.23
C ILE A 111 -24.01 8.51 -27.55
N GLY A 112 -23.96 9.23 -28.68
CA GLY A 112 -24.43 8.72 -29.96
C GLY A 112 -25.93 8.39 -29.96
N VAL A 113 -26.74 9.21 -29.27
CA VAL A 113 -28.17 8.95 -28.94
C VAL A 113 -28.97 8.41 -30.12
N LYS A 114 -28.79 9.02 -31.30
CA LYS A 114 -29.47 8.64 -32.55
C LYS A 114 -29.36 7.16 -32.91
N TYR A 115 -28.26 6.51 -32.53
CA TYR A 115 -27.93 5.13 -32.90
C TYR A 115 -27.76 4.20 -31.70
N ALA A 116 -27.67 4.76 -30.50
CA ALA A 116 -27.49 4.00 -29.26
C ALA A 116 -28.74 3.17 -28.90
N PHE A 117 -29.93 3.66 -29.27
CA PHE A 117 -31.22 3.05 -28.96
C PHE A 117 -31.90 2.44 -30.19
N LEU A 118 -32.92 1.61 -29.96
CA LEU A 118 -33.70 0.99 -31.04
C LEU A 118 -34.54 2.01 -31.81
N ASP A 119 -35.02 3.06 -31.14
CA ASP A 119 -35.79 4.16 -31.73
C ASP A 119 -35.00 5.48 -31.68
N SER A 120 -34.83 6.10 -32.85
CA SER A 120 -34.10 7.37 -32.99
C SER A 120 -34.90 8.61 -32.54
N SER A 121 -36.22 8.49 -32.31
CA SER A 121 -37.07 9.59 -31.85
C SER A 121 -36.66 10.12 -30.48
N ILE A 122 -35.98 9.31 -29.66
CA ILE A 122 -35.40 9.72 -28.36
C ILE A 122 -34.47 10.92 -28.52
N GLU A 123 -33.78 11.07 -29.66
CA GLU A 123 -32.90 12.22 -29.95
C GLU A 123 -33.66 13.57 -29.87
N LYS A 124 -34.97 13.57 -30.10
CA LYS A 124 -35.81 14.78 -30.11
C LYS A 124 -36.73 14.89 -28.90
N ASP A 125 -36.68 13.91 -28.01
CA ASP A 125 -37.69 13.69 -26.99
C ASP A 125 -37.14 13.91 -25.58
N PHE A 126 -37.58 15.00 -24.96
CA PHE A 126 -37.19 15.40 -23.61
C PHE A 126 -38.04 14.73 -22.50
N VAL A 127 -38.96 13.83 -22.84
CA VAL A 127 -39.87 13.20 -21.85
C VAL A 127 -39.12 12.52 -20.71
N ALA A 128 -38.02 11.80 -21.01
CA ALA A 128 -37.21 11.17 -19.96
C ALA A 128 -36.58 12.18 -19.02
N TYR A 129 -36.10 13.31 -19.55
CA TYR A 129 -35.59 14.41 -18.74
C TYR A 129 -36.66 15.02 -17.84
N ASP A 130 -37.83 15.34 -18.41
CA ASP A 130 -38.90 16.04 -17.70
C ASP A 130 -39.50 15.20 -16.56
N ILE A 131 -39.67 13.90 -16.77
CA ILE A 131 -40.17 12.96 -15.76
C ILE A 131 -39.23 12.89 -14.56
N LEU A 132 -37.92 12.79 -14.82
CA LEU A 132 -36.90 12.71 -13.76
C LEU A 132 -36.73 14.07 -13.06
N ARG A 133 -36.83 15.18 -13.78
CA ARG A 133 -36.74 16.51 -13.18
C ARG A 133 -37.92 16.83 -12.25
N VAL A 134 -39.14 16.52 -12.67
CA VAL A 134 -40.36 17.04 -12.02
C VAL A 134 -41.07 15.99 -11.19
N LYS A 135 -41.39 14.83 -11.78
CA LYS A 135 -42.22 13.82 -11.11
C LYS A 135 -41.45 13.06 -10.05
N LEU A 136 -40.25 12.60 -10.39
CA LEU A 136 -39.39 11.88 -9.46
C LEU A 136 -39.09 12.68 -8.19
N ASN A 137 -38.65 13.94 -8.31
CA ASN A 137 -38.35 14.79 -7.14
C ASN A 137 -39.53 14.92 -6.18
N ARG A 138 -40.75 14.95 -6.72
CA ARG A 138 -41.97 15.04 -5.93
C ARG A 138 -42.31 13.75 -5.20
N HIS A 139 -42.02 12.59 -5.77
CA HIS A 139 -42.39 11.28 -5.21
C HIS A 139 -41.25 10.61 -4.44
N LEU A 140 -39.99 11.04 -4.65
CA LEU A 140 -38.80 10.48 -4.02
C LEU A 140 -38.93 10.32 -2.50
N PRO A 141 -39.46 11.29 -1.72
CA PRO A 141 -39.61 11.11 -0.28
C PRO A 141 -40.46 9.90 0.14
N GLY A 142 -41.50 9.57 -0.65
CA GLY A 142 -42.35 8.41 -0.42
C GLY A 142 -41.73 7.08 -0.86
N MET A 143 -40.72 7.12 -1.75
CA MET A 143 -40.03 5.94 -2.28
C MET A 143 -38.81 5.54 -1.44
N VAL A 144 -38.27 6.44 -0.61
CA VAL A 144 -37.06 6.19 0.21
C VAL A 144 -37.15 4.89 1.02
N PRO A 145 -38.21 4.61 1.80
CA PRO A 145 -38.26 3.38 2.61
C PRO A 145 -38.12 2.12 1.77
N MET A 146 -38.84 2.07 0.64
CA MET A 146 -38.80 0.94 -0.30
C MET A 146 -37.42 0.76 -0.94
N LEU A 147 -36.72 1.85 -1.25
CA LEU A 147 -35.36 1.79 -1.80
C LEU A 147 -34.35 1.32 -0.76
N MET A 148 -34.52 1.67 0.52
CA MET A 148 -33.64 1.23 1.61
C MET A 148 -33.81 -0.26 1.92
N ASP A 149 -35.05 -0.76 1.89
CA ASP A 149 -35.32 -2.20 2.04
C ASP A 149 -34.70 -3.03 0.91
N GLU A 150 -34.90 -2.59 -0.34
CA GLU A 150 -34.31 -3.22 -1.53
C GLU A 150 -32.78 -3.22 -1.45
N LEU A 151 -32.22 -2.14 -0.93
CA LEU A 151 -30.80 -1.93 -0.82
C LEU A 151 -30.15 -2.85 0.22
N ALA A 152 -30.71 -2.93 1.42
CA ALA A 152 -30.24 -3.85 2.47
C ALA A 152 -30.27 -5.31 1.96
N SER A 153 -31.37 -5.69 1.30
CA SER A 153 -31.51 -7.00 0.65
C SER A 153 -30.44 -7.23 -0.43
N SER A 154 -30.22 -6.25 -1.31
CA SER A 154 -29.26 -6.34 -2.41
C SER A 154 -27.81 -6.43 -1.93
N VAL A 155 -27.46 -5.69 -0.87
CA VAL A 155 -26.12 -5.72 -0.26
C VAL A 155 -25.88 -7.10 0.34
N ASN A 156 -26.79 -7.61 1.16
CA ASN A 156 -26.67 -8.95 1.77
C ASN A 156 -26.57 -10.05 0.70
N GLU A 157 -27.36 -9.98 -0.38
CA GLU A 157 -27.31 -10.95 -1.48
C GLU A 157 -25.98 -10.88 -2.28
N THR A 158 -25.38 -9.70 -2.36
CA THR A 158 -24.22 -9.45 -3.24
C THR A 158 -22.89 -9.64 -2.54
N PHE A 159 -22.77 -9.13 -1.32
CA PHE A 159 -21.56 -9.20 -0.51
C PHE A 159 -21.49 -10.49 0.32
N GLY A 160 -22.64 -11.13 0.60
CA GLY A 160 -22.71 -12.30 1.46
C GLY A 160 -22.83 -11.92 2.94
N SER A 161 -22.94 -12.94 3.78
CA SER A 161 -22.93 -12.83 5.25
C SER A 161 -21.85 -13.71 5.87
N ASP A 162 -20.98 -14.29 5.04
CA ASP A 162 -19.84 -15.08 5.43
C ASP A 162 -18.73 -14.18 6.00
N THR A 163 -18.03 -14.69 7.01
CA THR A 163 -16.93 -13.99 7.71
C THR A 163 -15.56 -14.38 7.17
N GLU A 164 -15.50 -15.10 6.04
CA GLU A 164 -14.26 -15.50 5.40
C GLU A 164 -13.71 -14.40 4.49
N TRP A 165 -12.38 -14.26 4.46
CA TRP A 165 -11.75 -13.32 3.54
C TRP A 165 -11.97 -13.76 2.10
N LYS A 166 -12.54 -12.86 1.30
CA LYS A 166 -12.83 -13.11 -0.10
C LYS A 166 -12.34 -11.96 -0.96
N GLU A 167 -11.55 -12.30 -1.98
CA GLU A 167 -11.22 -11.34 -3.03
C GLU A 167 -12.48 -10.97 -3.81
N VAL A 168 -12.77 -9.67 -3.90
CA VAL A 168 -13.96 -9.16 -4.57
C VAL A 168 -13.62 -8.10 -5.61
N GLN A 169 -14.33 -8.15 -6.73
CA GLN A 169 -14.29 -7.08 -7.72
C GLN A 169 -15.34 -6.01 -7.36
N VAL A 170 -14.91 -5.00 -6.57
CA VAL A 170 -15.78 -3.94 -6.02
C VAL A 170 -16.68 -3.32 -7.08
N PHE A 171 -16.15 -2.98 -8.26
CA PHE A 171 -16.93 -2.41 -9.36
C PHE A 171 -18.10 -3.32 -9.79
N LEU A 172 -17.87 -4.64 -9.90
CA LEU A 172 -18.92 -5.59 -10.32
C LEU A 172 -19.99 -5.76 -9.22
N LEU A 173 -19.59 -5.79 -7.95
CA LEU A 173 -20.50 -5.90 -6.81
C LEU A 173 -21.37 -4.66 -6.69
N VAL A 174 -20.76 -3.47 -6.66
CA VAL A 174 -21.46 -2.18 -6.62
C VAL A 174 -22.43 -2.05 -7.79
N ARG A 175 -21.99 -2.43 -9.01
CA ARG A 175 -22.84 -2.41 -10.20
C ARG A 175 -24.04 -3.34 -10.06
N LYS A 176 -23.87 -4.53 -9.50
CA LYS A 176 -24.96 -5.49 -9.26
C LYS A 176 -26.03 -4.89 -8.34
N VAL A 177 -25.62 -4.33 -7.20
CA VAL A 177 -26.52 -3.68 -6.24
C VAL A 177 -27.26 -2.50 -6.87
N LEU A 178 -26.53 -1.59 -7.53
CA LEU A 178 -27.12 -0.41 -8.17
C LEU A 178 -28.05 -0.75 -9.33
N THR A 179 -27.78 -1.81 -10.08
CA THR A 179 -28.66 -2.26 -11.16
C THR A 179 -30.02 -2.68 -10.58
N LYS A 180 -30.03 -3.46 -9.49
CA LYS A 180 -31.26 -3.90 -8.82
C LYS A 180 -32.06 -2.73 -8.26
N LEU A 181 -31.41 -1.79 -7.59
CA LEU A 181 -32.03 -0.58 -7.05
C LEU A 181 -32.62 0.33 -8.12
N THR A 182 -31.86 0.58 -9.18
CA THR A 182 -32.32 1.43 -10.28
C THR A 182 -33.48 0.75 -10.98
N ALA A 183 -33.43 -0.57 -11.17
CA ALA A 183 -34.55 -1.33 -11.73
C ALA A 183 -35.78 -1.28 -10.83
N ARG A 184 -35.63 -1.36 -9.50
CA ARG A 184 -36.73 -1.24 -8.54
C ARG A 184 -37.43 0.12 -8.64
N LEU A 185 -36.66 1.19 -8.68
CA LEU A 185 -37.14 2.56 -8.88
C LEU A 185 -37.88 2.72 -10.22
N VAL A 186 -37.34 2.12 -11.27
CA VAL A 186 -37.80 2.34 -12.64
C VAL A 186 -39.02 1.48 -12.99
N PHE A 187 -39.00 0.20 -12.63
CA PHE A 187 -40.01 -0.78 -13.06
C PHE A 187 -41.01 -1.19 -11.95
N GLY A 188 -40.65 -1.01 -10.69
CA GLY A 188 -41.36 -1.58 -9.54
C GLY A 188 -40.95 -3.03 -9.24
N GLY A 189 -41.58 -3.64 -8.23
CA GLY A 189 -41.02 -4.82 -7.55
C GLY A 189 -41.00 -6.16 -8.28
N SER A 190 -41.94 -6.45 -9.20
CA SER A 190 -41.95 -7.76 -9.88
C SER A 190 -40.91 -7.87 -10.99
N LEU A 191 -40.52 -6.74 -11.60
CA LEU A 191 -39.53 -6.71 -12.67
C LEU A 191 -38.09 -6.53 -12.17
N SER A 192 -37.91 -5.95 -10.97
CA SER A 192 -36.59 -5.78 -10.38
C SER A 192 -35.93 -7.08 -9.93
N GLU A 193 -36.69 -8.18 -9.84
CA GLU A 193 -36.16 -9.52 -9.48
C GLU A 193 -35.84 -10.39 -10.71
N ASP A 194 -36.15 -9.94 -11.93
CA ASP A 194 -35.88 -10.72 -13.14
C ASP A 194 -34.39 -10.64 -13.50
N LYS A 195 -33.68 -11.75 -13.25
CA LYS A 195 -32.23 -11.85 -13.47
C LYS A 195 -31.81 -11.59 -14.91
N GLU A 196 -32.58 -12.06 -15.89
CA GLU A 196 -32.26 -11.85 -17.31
C GLU A 196 -32.43 -10.36 -17.68
N LEU A 197 -33.47 -9.71 -17.18
CA LEU A 197 -33.69 -8.28 -17.37
C LEU A 197 -32.55 -7.46 -16.76
N LEU A 198 -32.19 -7.70 -15.49
CA LEU A 198 -31.09 -6.98 -14.82
C LEU A 198 -29.76 -7.13 -15.56
N GLU A 199 -29.43 -8.34 -16.00
CA GLU A 199 -28.20 -8.61 -16.74
C GLU A 199 -28.17 -7.84 -18.08
N ASN A 200 -29.27 -7.84 -18.84
CA ASN A 200 -29.35 -7.11 -20.10
C ASN A 200 -29.33 -5.58 -19.89
N LEU A 201 -29.94 -5.07 -18.82
CA LEU A 201 -29.87 -3.64 -18.47
C LEU A 201 -28.44 -3.21 -18.15
N SER A 202 -27.74 -3.99 -17.32
CA SER A 202 -26.34 -3.74 -16.98
C SER A 202 -25.43 -3.80 -18.21
N LYS A 203 -25.56 -4.83 -19.04
CA LYS A 203 -24.75 -4.99 -20.27
C LYS A 203 -25.05 -3.95 -21.33
N PHE A 204 -26.32 -3.55 -21.49
CA PHE A 204 -26.69 -2.42 -22.35
C PHE A 204 -25.94 -1.16 -21.93
N SER A 205 -26.00 -0.83 -20.65
CA SER A 205 -25.39 0.38 -20.11
C SER A 205 -23.87 0.43 -20.39
N SER A 206 -23.15 -0.69 -20.20
CA SER A 206 -21.72 -0.78 -20.52
C SER A 206 -21.40 -0.65 -22.01
N ALA A 207 -22.34 -1.00 -22.89
CA ALA A 207 -22.11 -1.03 -24.34
C ALA A 207 -22.31 0.34 -25.02
N VAL A 208 -23.04 1.28 -24.39
CA VAL A 208 -23.40 2.57 -25.00
C VAL A 208 -22.18 3.42 -25.38
N ILE A 209 -21.29 3.71 -24.42
CA ILE A 209 -20.13 4.59 -24.67
C ILE A 209 -19.13 3.97 -25.66
N PRO A 210 -18.71 2.69 -25.53
CA PRO A 210 -17.85 2.06 -26.54
C PRO A 210 -18.47 2.07 -27.94
N SER A 211 -19.79 1.85 -28.04
CA SER A 211 -20.50 1.92 -29.32
C SER A 211 -20.47 3.32 -29.94
N ALA A 212 -20.63 4.37 -29.12
CA ALA A 212 -20.57 5.76 -29.56
C ALA A 212 -19.17 6.15 -30.03
N VAL A 213 -18.13 5.76 -29.28
CA VAL A 213 -16.73 5.95 -29.66
C VAL A 213 -16.42 5.24 -30.97
N ALA A 214 -16.81 3.96 -31.12
CA ALA A 214 -16.61 3.21 -32.35
C ALA A 214 -17.36 3.84 -33.53
N LEU A 215 -18.58 4.35 -33.32
CA LEU A 215 -19.36 5.04 -34.34
C LEU A 215 -18.70 6.35 -34.78
N SER A 216 -18.07 7.08 -33.85
CA SER A 216 -17.35 8.33 -34.14
C SER A 216 -16.18 8.14 -35.12
N LEU A 217 -15.70 6.90 -35.30
CA LEU A 217 -14.66 6.54 -36.27
C LEU A 217 -15.12 6.63 -37.73
N PHE A 218 -16.42 6.66 -37.97
CA PHE A 218 -17.00 6.64 -39.32
C PHE A 218 -17.57 8.01 -39.73
N PRO A 219 -17.52 8.37 -41.03
CA PRO A 219 -18.19 9.55 -41.55
C PRO A 219 -19.72 9.53 -41.35
N PRO A 220 -20.39 10.68 -41.13
CA PRO A 220 -21.84 10.77 -40.94
C PRO A 220 -22.68 10.07 -41.99
N PHE A 221 -22.25 10.03 -43.25
CA PHE A 221 -22.97 9.33 -44.31
C PHE A 221 -22.85 7.79 -44.22
N LEU A 222 -21.81 7.25 -43.56
CA LEU A 222 -21.65 5.82 -43.28
C LEU A 222 -22.25 5.43 -41.92
N GLN A 223 -22.46 6.37 -41.00
CA GLN A 223 -23.03 6.10 -39.67
C GLN A 223 -24.35 5.30 -39.69
N PRO A 224 -25.30 5.51 -40.63
CA PRO A 224 -26.49 4.66 -40.73
C PRO A 224 -26.20 3.17 -41.01
N ILE A 225 -25.08 2.86 -41.66
CA ILE A 225 -24.66 1.50 -41.99
C ILE A 225 -23.77 0.95 -40.88
N SER A 226 -22.73 1.70 -40.48
CA SER A 226 -21.77 1.27 -39.47
C SER A 226 -22.40 1.12 -38.09
N SER A 227 -23.40 1.93 -37.74
CA SER A 227 -24.15 1.79 -36.48
C SER A 227 -24.80 0.42 -36.29
N ARG A 228 -25.14 -0.29 -37.37
CA ARG A 228 -25.68 -1.66 -37.27
C ARG A 228 -24.65 -2.65 -36.71
N LEU A 229 -23.37 -2.40 -36.97
CA LEU A 229 -22.25 -3.18 -36.45
C LEU A 229 -21.77 -2.63 -35.10
N THR A 230 -21.54 -1.33 -35.00
CA THR A 230 -20.96 -0.72 -33.79
C THR A 230 -21.91 -0.76 -32.60
N SER A 231 -23.23 -0.71 -32.83
CA SER A 231 -24.25 -0.77 -31.78
C SER A 231 -24.99 -2.11 -31.73
N ILE A 232 -24.39 -3.18 -32.27
CA ILE A 232 -25.02 -4.51 -32.32
C ILE A 232 -25.37 -5.03 -30.92
N PHE A 233 -24.46 -4.84 -29.96
CA PHE A 233 -24.66 -5.27 -28.58
C PHE A 233 -25.78 -4.47 -27.90
N ASN A 234 -25.84 -3.14 -28.08
CA ASN A 234 -26.94 -2.31 -27.59
C ASN A 234 -28.29 -2.88 -28.06
N ARG A 235 -28.41 -3.19 -29.35
CA ARG A 235 -29.63 -3.74 -29.94
C ARG A 235 -29.97 -5.13 -29.41
N ILE A 236 -28.97 -6.00 -29.22
CA ILE A 236 -29.17 -7.35 -28.67
C ILE A 236 -29.72 -7.25 -27.25
N TYR A 237 -29.07 -6.48 -26.37
CA TYR A 237 -29.46 -6.38 -24.97
C TYR A 237 -30.83 -5.70 -24.81
N MET A 238 -31.11 -4.62 -25.55
CA MET A 238 -32.43 -3.99 -25.55
C MET A 238 -33.52 -4.96 -26.05
N ARG A 239 -33.29 -5.69 -27.14
CA ARG A 239 -34.28 -6.65 -27.66
C ARG A 239 -34.54 -7.81 -26.71
N ARG A 240 -33.51 -8.29 -25.99
CA ARG A 240 -33.69 -9.34 -24.98
C ARG A 240 -34.52 -8.84 -23.82
N ALA A 241 -34.18 -7.69 -23.26
CA ALA A 241 -34.95 -7.08 -22.18
C ALA A 241 -36.38 -6.71 -22.59
N LEU A 242 -36.60 -6.26 -23.83
CA LEU A 242 -37.92 -5.99 -24.40
C LEU A 242 -38.86 -7.20 -24.38
N ARG A 243 -38.33 -8.44 -24.45
CA ARG A 243 -39.16 -9.64 -24.33
C ARG A 243 -39.82 -9.75 -22.95
N THR A 244 -39.16 -9.23 -21.92
CA THR A 244 -39.64 -9.23 -20.54
C THR A 244 -40.52 -8.01 -20.26
N ILE A 245 -40.05 -6.80 -20.62
CA ILE A 245 -40.76 -5.56 -20.25
C ILE A 245 -41.90 -5.20 -21.22
N GLY A 246 -41.79 -5.56 -22.50
CA GLY A 246 -42.75 -5.19 -23.55
C GLY A 246 -44.19 -5.61 -23.23
N PRO A 247 -44.45 -6.88 -22.88
CA PRO A 247 -45.80 -7.33 -22.50
C PRO A 247 -46.39 -6.56 -21.32
N GLN A 248 -45.55 -6.17 -20.34
CA GLN A 248 -46.00 -5.41 -19.18
C GLN A 248 -46.31 -3.96 -19.52
N ILE A 249 -45.52 -3.34 -20.42
CA ILE A 249 -45.79 -1.99 -20.91
C ILE A 249 -47.13 -1.97 -21.65
N GLU A 250 -47.35 -2.93 -22.56
CA GLU A 250 -48.59 -3.07 -23.31
C GLU A 250 -49.81 -3.28 -22.39
N GLN A 251 -49.67 -4.14 -21.37
CA GLN A 251 -50.71 -4.36 -20.38
C GLN A 251 -51.03 -3.09 -19.59
N ARG A 252 -50.01 -2.35 -19.12
CA ARG A 252 -50.21 -1.11 -18.36
C ARG A 252 -50.82 0.01 -19.21
N ILE A 253 -50.46 0.12 -20.50
CA ILE A 253 -51.10 1.05 -21.45
C ILE A 253 -52.58 0.70 -21.59
N ALA A 254 -52.91 -0.57 -21.83
CA ALA A 254 -54.31 -1.01 -22.00
C ALA A 254 -55.16 -0.73 -20.76
N VAL A 255 -54.64 -0.98 -19.55
CA VAL A 255 -55.34 -0.65 -18.29
C VAL A 255 -55.51 0.87 -18.13
N ALA A 256 -54.48 1.66 -18.42
CA ALA A 256 -54.54 3.12 -18.32
C ALA A 256 -55.56 3.74 -19.31
N GLU A 257 -55.72 3.17 -20.51
CA GLU A 257 -56.72 3.59 -21.51
C GLU A 257 -58.17 3.32 -21.07
N THR A 258 -58.41 2.31 -20.24
CA THR A 258 -59.75 1.99 -19.69
C THR A 258 -60.19 2.90 -18.54
N GLY A 259 -59.35 3.84 -18.10
CA GLY A 259 -59.66 4.81 -17.04
C GLY A 259 -59.47 4.29 -15.61
N ASN A 260 -59.07 3.03 -15.42
CA ASN A 260 -58.87 2.39 -14.12
C ASN A 260 -57.41 2.50 -13.61
N LEU A 261 -56.85 3.71 -13.65
CA LEU A 261 -55.46 3.97 -13.23
C LEU A 261 -55.15 3.55 -11.77
N LYS A 262 -56.18 3.42 -10.92
CA LYS A 262 -56.01 2.96 -9.52
C LYS A 262 -55.43 1.55 -9.38
N ASP A 263 -55.57 0.71 -10.41
CA ASP A 263 -55.10 -0.67 -10.40
C ASP A 263 -53.64 -0.82 -10.91
N VAL A 264 -53.02 0.26 -11.40
CA VAL A 264 -51.63 0.29 -11.87
C VAL A 264 -50.72 0.82 -10.76
N PRO A 265 -49.58 0.17 -10.45
CA PRO A 265 -48.61 0.71 -9.49
C PRO A 265 -48.16 2.12 -9.87
N GLN A 266 -48.50 3.11 -9.04
CA GLN A 266 -48.35 4.55 -9.33
C GLN A 266 -46.95 5.11 -9.05
N ASP A 267 -46.14 4.39 -8.25
CA ASP A 267 -44.89 4.89 -7.70
C ASP A 267 -43.66 4.31 -8.42
N ASN A 268 -43.59 4.38 -9.75
CA ASN A 268 -42.37 4.04 -10.50
C ASN A 268 -42.26 4.81 -11.82
N VAL A 269 -41.02 4.95 -12.31
CA VAL A 269 -40.70 5.78 -13.48
C VAL A 269 -41.37 5.27 -14.76
N LEU A 270 -41.51 3.95 -14.92
CA LEU A 270 -42.19 3.35 -16.07
C LEU A 270 -43.65 3.82 -16.17
N THR A 271 -44.40 3.80 -15.06
CA THR A 271 -45.79 4.29 -15.05
C THR A 271 -45.85 5.77 -15.44
N TRP A 272 -44.92 6.60 -14.95
CA TRP A 272 -44.88 8.02 -15.31
C TRP A 272 -44.59 8.28 -16.80
N HIS A 273 -43.78 7.43 -17.44
CA HIS A 273 -43.57 7.46 -18.89
C HIS A 273 -44.83 7.11 -19.67
N ILE A 274 -45.59 6.12 -19.21
CA ILE A 274 -46.86 5.72 -19.82
C ILE A 274 -47.88 6.86 -19.70
N GLU A 275 -48.03 7.44 -18.51
CA GLU A 275 -48.93 8.58 -18.29
C GLU A 275 -48.61 9.78 -19.18
N GLU A 276 -47.32 10.11 -19.30
CA GLU A 276 -46.89 11.26 -20.10
C GLU A 276 -47.11 11.02 -21.59
N ALA A 277 -46.88 9.80 -22.07
CA ALA A 277 -47.15 9.39 -23.44
C ALA A 277 -48.65 9.49 -23.78
N LEU A 278 -49.51 9.00 -22.88
CA LEU A 278 -50.97 9.11 -23.02
C LEU A 278 -51.44 10.57 -22.95
N ARG A 279 -50.86 11.38 -22.05
CA ARG A 279 -51.14 12.83 -21.94
C ARG A 279 -50.78 13.58 -23.22
N LYS A 280 -49.66 13.22 -23.86
CA LYS A 280 -49.19 13.78 -25.14
C LYS A 280 -49.93 13.21 -26.36
N LYS A 281 -50.82 12.22 -26.18
CA LYS A 281 -51.56 11.53 -27.25
C LYS A 281 -50.62 10.95 -28.30
N GLU A 282 -49.55 10.31 -27.84
CA GLU A 282 -48.58 9.69 -28.73
C GLU A 282 -49.21 8.52 -29.51
N PRO A 283 -48.74 8.25 -30.75
CA PRO A 283 -49.30 7.17 -31.58
C PRO A 283 -49.23 5.82 -30.85
N ARG A 284 -50.32 5.05 -30.90
CA ARG A 284 -50.41 3.75 -30.21
C ARG A 284 -49.49 2.68 -30.82
N ASP A 285 -49.26 2.77 -32.13
CA ASP A 285 -48.41 1.84 -32.86
C ASP A 285 -46.93 2.09 -32.52
N GLY A 286 -46.23 1.05 -32.08
CA GLY A 286 -44.84 1.13 -31.59
C GLY A 286 -44.65 1.85 -30.24
N LEU A 287 -45.74 2.22 -29.54
CA LEU A 287 -45.66 3.00 -28.31
C LEU A 287 -44.87 2.29 -27.19
N ALA A 288 -45.04 0.98 -27.06
CA ALA A 288 -44.31 0.20 -26.07
C ALA A 288 -42.79 0.21 -26.31
N ASP A 289 -42.35 0.17 -27.57
CA ASP A 289 -40.93 0.24 -27.94
C ASP A 289 -40.33 1.62 -27.61
N VAL A 290 -41.08 2.70 -27.85
CA VAL A 290 -40.68 4.07 -27.51
C VAL A 290 -40.58 4.24 -25.99
N ILE A 291 -41.56 3.74 -25.23
CA ILE A 291 -41.56 3.81 -23.76
C ILE A 291 -40.40 2.99 -23.18
N ALA A 292 -40.17 1.78 -23.70
CA ALA A 292 -39.03 0.97 -23.31
C ALA A 292 -37.71 1.70 -23.58
N CYS A 293 -37.56 2.28 -24.76
CA CYS A 293 -36.43 3.10 -25.14
C CYS A 293 -36.16 4.26 -24.15
N ARG A 294 -37.21 4.99 -23.74
CA ARG A 294 -37.12 6.05 -22.72
C ARG A 294 -36.64 5.51 -21.37
N VAL A 295 -37.18 4.37 -20.95
CA VAL A 295 -36.79 3.71 -19.71
C VAL A 295 -35.34 3.23 -19.75
N PHE A 296 -34.87 2.71 -20.88
CA PHE A 296 -33.47 2.36 -21.10
C PHE A 296 -32.53 3.57 -21.01
N ALA A 297 -32.96 4.72 -21.55
CA ALA A 297 -32.21 5.97 -21.41
C ALA A 297 -32.13 6.42 -19.95
N THR A 298 -33.22 6.30 -19.19
CA THR A 298 -33.25 6.56 -17.73
C THR A 298 -32.29 5.64 -16.97
N MET A 299 -32.30 4.33 -17.27
CA MET A 299 -31.40 3.35 -16.64
C MET A 299 -29.93 3.68 -16.90
N PHE A 300 -29.56 3.96 -18.16
CA PHE A 300 -28.20 4.34 -18.52
C PHE A 300 -27.74 5.62 -17.79
N ALA A 301 -28.61 6.63 -17.72
CA ALA A 301 -28.30 7.90 -17.06
C ALA A 301 -28.07 7.75 -15.54
N ALA A 302 -28.77 6.82 -14.89
CA ALA A 302 -28.67 6.59 -13.45
C ALA A 302 -27.56 5.61 -13.04
N LEU A 303 -27.22 4.63 -13.88
CA LEU A 303 -26.38 3.50 -13.46
C LEU A 303 -24.87 3.78 -13.52
N GLU A 304 -24.34 4.29 -14.64
CA GLU A 304 -22.88 4.37 -14.85
C GLU A 304 -22.19 5.35 -13.89
N SER A 305 -22.69 6.59 -13.80
CA SER A 305 -22.11 7.63 -12.96
C SER A 305 -22.14 7.26 -11.47
N THR A 306 -23.26 6.69 -11.02
CA THR A 306 -23.45 6.22 -9.65
C THR A 306 -22.52 5.06 -9.32
N THR A 307 -22.36 4.10 -10.24
CA THR A 307 -21.45 2.95 -10.05
C THR A 307 -20.00 3.41 -9.91
N LEU A 308 -19.54 4.29 -10.80
CA LEU A 308 -18.18 4.83 -10.74
C LEU A 308 -17.96 5.64 -9.46
N THR A 309 -18.90 6.53 -9.12
CA THR A 309 -18.79 7.36 -7.91
C THR A 309 -18.71 6.51 -6.66
N MET A 310 -19.58 5.50 -6.52
CA MET A 310 -19.59 4.63 -5.35
C MET A 310 -18.34 3.75 -5.28
N THR A 311 -17.88 3.22 -6.41
CA THR A 311 -16.65 2.45 -6.47
C THR A 311 -15.45 3.29 -6.02
N HIS A 312 -15.34 4.52 -6.51
CA HIS A 312 -14.29 5.45 -6.07
C HIS A 312 -14.47 5.88 -4.63
N ALA A 313 -15.69 6.06 -4.13
CA ALA A 313 -15.94 6.43 -2.74
C ALA A 313 -15.45 5.32 -1.80
N LEU A 314 -15.80 4.06 -2.08
CA LEU A 314 -15.33 2.91 -1.32
C LEU A 314 -13.80 2.81 -1.37
N PHE A 315 -13.17 2.92 -2.55
CA PHE A 315 -11.71 2.89 -2.64
C PHE A 315 -11.05 4.06 -1.92
N ASN A 316 -11.57 5.29 -2.05
CA ASN A 316 -11.01 6.44 -1.36
C ASN A 316 -11.14 6.31 0.16
N ILE A 317 -12.28 5.82 0.66
CA ILE A 317 -12.49 5.57 2.09
C ILE A 317 -11.54 4.48 2.58
N CYS A 318 -11.42 3.36 1.87
CA CYS A 318 -10.49 2.28 2.23
C CYS A 318 -9.02 2.69 2.12
N ALA A 319 -8.69 3.62 1.23
CA ALA A 319 -7.34 4.16 1.05
C ALA A 319 -7.04 5.36 1.97
N THR A 320 -8.02 5.84 2.75
CA THR A 320 -7.73 6.84 3.77
C THR A 320 -6.87 6.23 4.86
N ASP A 321 -5.95 7.02 5.38
CA ASP A 321 -5.15 6.63 6.54
C ASP A 321 -6.10 6.18 7.67
N PRO A 322 -5.96 4.93 8.17
CA PRO A 322 -6.79 4.40 9.26
C PRO A 322 -6.86 5.34 10.47
N ALA A 323 -5.81 6.14 10.69
CA ALA A 323 -5.73 7.26 11.62
C ALA A 323 -6.94 8.20 11.62
N ASN A 324 -7.42 8.56 10.44
CA ASN A 324 -8.47 9.57 10.27
C ASN A 324 -9.86 9.03 10.62
N GLN A 325 -9.97 7.72 10.92
CA GLN A 325 -11.19 7.02 11.31
C GLN A 325 -12.41 7.36 10.43
N VAL A 326 -12.18 7.64 9.14
CA VAL A 326 -13.23 8.11 8.21
C VAL A 326 -14.39 7.13 8.18
N TRP A 327 -14.09 5.82 8.07
CA TRP A 327 -15.10 4.78 8.05
C TRP A 327 -15.95 4.74 9.34
N LYS A 328 -15.35 4.95 10.51
CA LYS A 328 -16.03 4.91 11.81
C LYS A 328 -16.95 6.11 12.00
N CYS A 329 -16.50 7.30 11.60
CA CYS A 329 -17.33 8.50 11.62
C CYS A 329 -18.57 8.35 10.70
N LEU A 330 -18.38 7.77 9.50
CA LEU A 330 -19.49 7.45 8.60
C LEU A 330 -20.42 6.37 9.19
N GLU A 331 -19.87 5.41 9.93
CA GLU A 331 -20.62 4.36 10.63
C GLU A 331 -21.50 4.93 11.75
N GLU A 332 -20.92 5.75 12.63
CA GLU A 332 -21.61 6.39 13.75
C GLU A 332 -22.75 7.28 13.26
N GLU A 333 -22.48 8.11 12.24
CA GLU A 333 -23.50 8.94 11.59
C GLU A 333 -24.64 8.09 11.01
N GLY A 334 -24.30 6.97 10.36
CA GLY A 334 -25.28 6.05 9.81
C GLY A 334 -26.12 5.35 10.86
N ARG A 335 -25.48 4.88 11.94
CA ARG A 335 -26.13 4.20 13.06
C ARG A 335 -27.08 5.14 13.79
N GLU A 336 -26.68 6.38 14.02
CA GLU A 336 -27.53 7.40 14.66
C GLU A 336 -28.74 7.71 13.78
N ALA A 337 -28.52 8.02 12.49
CA ALA A 337 -29.60 8.34 11.56
C ALA A 337 -30.60 7.18 11.44
N PHE A 338 -30.13 5.94 11.26
CA PHE A 338 -31.01 4.79 11.06
C PHE A 338 -31.51 4.10 12.34
N SER A 339 -31.19 4.64 13.52
CA SER A 339 -31.81 4.21 14.78
C SER A 339 -33.29 4.56 14.86
N ALA A 340 -33.73 5.59 14.11
CA ALA A 340 -35.11 6.02 13.97
C ALA A 340 -35.75 5.45 12.69
N LYS A 341 -37.05 5.73 12.46
CA LYS A 341 -37.73 5.32 11.23
C LYS A 341 -37.03 5.93 10.01
N VAL A 342 -36.44 5.08 9.16
CA VAL A 342 -35.74 5.51 7.95
C VAL A 342 -36.71 6.19 6.99
N ASP A 343 -36.58 7.50 6.85
CA ASP A 343 -37.36 8.33 5.94
C ASP A 343 -36.48 9.38 5.24
N HIS A 344 -37.08 10.15 4.35
CA HIS A 344 -36.37 11.18 3.60
C HIS A 344 -35.77 12.28 4.50
N ALA A 345 -36.34 12.56 5.67
CA ALA A 345 -35.78 13.56 6.59
C ALA A 345 -34.49 13.05 7.21
N THR A 346 -34.47 11.78 7.60
CA THR A 346 -33.34 11.07 8.19
C THR A 346 -32.15 10.96 7.21
N VAL A 347 -32.41 10.64 5.93
CA VAL A 347 -31.34 10.59 4.90
C VAL A 347 -30.71 11.98 4.63
N ASN A 348 -31.37 13.06 5.02
CA ASN A 348 -30.84 14.42 4.88
C ASN A 348 -30.00 14.90 6.07
N THR A 349 -29.85 14.10 7.14
CA THR A 349 -28.98 14.41 8.28
C THR A 349 -27.56 13.84 8.14
N LEU A 350 -27.27 13.16 7.03
CA LEU A 350 -26.00 12.45 6.77
C LEU A 350 -24.93 13.40 6.20
N GLU A 351 -24.40 14.28 7.05
CA GLU A 351 -23.49 15.35 6.64
C GLU A 351 -22.08 14.85 6.28
N HIS A 352 -21.55 13.86 7.01
CA HIS A 352 -20.23 13.27 6.79
C HIS A 352 -20.23 12.37 5.55
N VAL A 353 -21.28 11.56 5.37
CA VAL A 353 -21.54 10.78 4.14
C VAL A 353 -21.63 11.72 2.94
N ASP A 354 -22.36 12.81 3.07
CA ASP A 354 -22.43 13.83 2.02
C ASP A 354 -21.07 14.38 1.67
N SER A 355 -20.26 14.74 2.68
CA SER A 355 -18.91 15.26 2.43
C SER A 355 -18.00 14.23 1.76
N ALA A 356 -18.02 12.96 2.21
CA ALA A 356 -17.17 11.92 1.65
C ALA A 356 -17.48 11.63 0.17
N ILE A 357 -18.77 11.66 -0.18
CA ILE A 357 -19.23 11.55 -1.58
C ILE A 357 -18.87 12.83 -2.37
N LYS A 358 -19.04 14.02 -1.77
CA LYS A 358 -18.72 15.32 -2.39
C LYS A 358 -17.22 15.41 -2.71
N GLU A 359 -16.36 14.98 -1.81
CA GLU A 359 -14.92 14.92 -2.04
C GLU A 359 -14.54 13.89 -3.11
N THR A 360 -15.18 12.72 -3.08
CA THR A 360 -14.95 11.68 -4.10
C THR A 360 -15.28 12.23 -5.48
N LEU A 361 -16.40 12.93 -5.60
CA LEU A 361 -16.83 13.57 -6.83
C LEU A 361 -15.93 14.73 -7.25
N ARG A 362 -15.33 15.47 -6.31
CA ARG A 362 -14.33 16.51 -6.62
C ARG A 362 -13.11 15.90 -7.34
N LEU A 363 -12.53 14.84 -6.77
CA LEU A 363 -11.36 14.17 -7.35
C LEU A 363 -11.70 13.38 -8.62
N HIS A 364 -12.78 12.59 -8.55
CA HIS A 364 -13.14 11.59 -9.56
C HIS A 364 -14.39 11.98 -10.36
N THR A 365 -14.60 13.27 -10.62
CA THR A 365 -15.76 13.73 -11.40
C THR A 365 -15.83 13.07 -12.78
N ALA A 366 -17.02 12.58 -13.14
CA ALA A 366 -17.33 12.07 -14.47
C ALA A 366 -17.44 13.20 -15.52
N ILE A 367 -17.75 14.43 -15.08
CA ILE A 367 -17.89 15.60 -15.93
C ILE A 367 -16.62 16.44 -15.79
N LYS A 368 -15.69 16.30 -16.75
CA LYS A 368 -14.43 17.04 -16.73
C LYS A 368 -14.57 18.51 -17.17
N ALA A 369 -15.65 18.86 -17.88
CA ALA A 369 -15.98 20.25 -18.25
C ALA A 369 -17.48 20.48 -18.45
N LEU A 370 -17.90 21.73 -18.21
CA LEU A 370 -19.20 22.25 -18.61
C LEU A 370 -19.11 22.76 -20.05
N SER A 371 -19.44 21.90 -21.01
CA SER A 371 -19.32 22.21 -22.45
C SER A 371 -20.67 22.56 -23.08
N VAL A 372 -20.74 23.68 -23.80
CA VAL A 372 -21.92 24.14 -24.55
C VAL A 372 -21.56 24.48 -25.99
N GLN A 373 -22.54 24.37 -26.90
CA GLN A 373 -22.37 24.71 -28.31
C GLN A 373 -23.14 25.98 -28.70
N VAL A 374 -22.52 26.84 -29.50
CA VAL A 374 -23.17 28.02 -30.11
C VAL A 374 -24.21 27.58 -31.13
N MET A 375 -25.47 27.97 -30.90
CA MET A 375 -26.61 27.55 -31.71
C MET A 375 -27.04 28.60 -32.75
N GLN A 376 -26.71 29.87 -32.52
CA GLN A 376 -27.12 30.98 -33.41
C GLN A 376 -26.44 30.91 -34.79
N PRO A 377 -27.19 31.00 -35.90
CA PRO A 377 -26.62 31.01 -37.25
C PRO A 377 -25.61 32.13 -37.49
N VAL A 378 -25.86 33.31 -36.89
CA VAL A 378 -24.99 34.50 -36.99
C VAL A 378 -23.77 34.42 -36.07
N GLY A 379 -23.64 33.37 -35.26
CA GLY A 379 -22.61 33.29 -34.22
C GLY A 379 -22.97 34.07 -32.95
N LEU A 380 -21.99 34.23 -32.06
CA LEU A 380 -22.13 34.89 -30.76
C LEU A 380 -20.80 35.54 -30.38
N ASP A 381 -20.82 36.78 -29.88
CA ASP A 381 -19.63 37.41 -29.30
C ASP A 381 -19.39 36.88 -27.88
N LEU A 382 -18.15 36.46 -27.60
CA LEU A 382 -17.78 35.95 -26.30
C LEU A 382 -17.67 37.11 -25.29
N LYS A 383 -18.48 37.07 -24.22
CA LYS A 383 -18.50 38.15 -23.21
C LYS A 383 -17.10 38.41 -22.65
N GLY A 384 -16.68 39.67 -22.59
CA GLY A 384 -15.38 40.05 -22.03
C GLY A 384 -14.17 39.82 -22.95
N PHE A 385 -14.37 39.25 -24.14
CA PHE A 385 -13.30 39.00 -25.12
C PHE A 385 -13.68 39.59 -26.47
N ASN A 386 -12.70 40.17 -27.19
CA ASN A 386 -12.89 40.63 -28.57
C ASN A 386 -12.83 39.44 -29.54
N THR A 387 -13.73 38.46 -29.37
CA THR A 387 -13.73 37.20 -30.12
C THR A 387 -15.15 36.80 -30.49
N HIS A 388 -15.40 36.74 -31.80
CA HIS A 388 -16.66 36.29 -32.37
C HIS A 388 -16.63 34.76 -32.60
N LEU A 389 -17.63 34.05 -32.05
CA LEU A 389 -17.75 32.60 -32.13
C LEU A 389 -18.77 32.20 -33.22
N PRO A 390 -18.35 31.50 -34.29
CA PRO A 390 -19.29 31.05 -35.32
C PRO A 390 -20.24 29.94 -34.81
N GLN A 391 -21.35 29.72 -35.51
CA GLN A 391 -22.28 28.61 -35.22
C GLN A 391 -21.54 27.25 -35.18
N GLY A 392 -21.82 26.48 -34.14
CA GLY A 392 -21.22 25.17 -33.90
C GLY A 392 -19.91 25.19 -33.11
N SER A 393 -19.41 26.37 -32.71
CA SER A 393 -18.26 26.48 -31.79
C SER A 393 -18.63 25.92 -30.41
N ARG A 394 -17.70 25.21 -29.77
CA ARG A 394 -17.87 24.71 -28.40
C ARG A 394 -17.12 25.61 -27.41
N VAL A 395 -17.81 25.99 -26.34
CA VAL A 395 -17.29 26.80 -25.25
C VAL A 395 -17.41 25.99 -23.97
N SER A 396 -16.35 25.94 -23.18
CA SER A 396 -16.27 25.05 -22.04
C SER A 396 -15.62 25.70 -20.83
N VAL A 397 -16.07 25.35 -19.63
CA VAL A 397 -15.37 25.67 -18.37
C VAL A 397 -14.80 24.38 -17.79
N SER A 398 -13.54 24.39 -17.35
CA SER A 398 -12.88 23.18 -16.82
C SER A 398 -13.37 22.91 -15.40
N VAL A 399 -14.17 21.86 -15.25
CA VAL A 399 -14.59 21.37 -13.93
C VAL A 399 -13.41 20.72 -13.22
N TRP A 400 -12.68 19.85 -13.95
CA TRP A 400 -11.52 19.17 -13.39
C TRP A 400 -10.47 20.16 -12.88
N GLY A 401 -10.19 21.22 -13.66
CA GLY A 401 -9.25 22.26 -13.27
C GLY A 401 -9.67 23.00 -12.00
N ILE A 402 -10.93 23.44 -11.91
CA ILE A 402 -11.49 24.09 -10.71
C ILE A 402 -11.37 23.17 -9.49
N HIS A 403 -11.66 21.89 -9.65
CA HIS A 403 -11.62 20.90 -8.57
C HIS A 403 -10.21 20.57 -8.10
N HIS A 404 -9.19 20.73 -8.94
CA HIS A 404 -7.78 20.46 -8.62
C HIS A 404 -6.94 21.74 -8.51
N ASP A 405 -7.59 22.89 -8.32
CA ASP A 405 -6.90 24.16 -8.12
C ASP A 405 -6.54 24.35 -6.64
N GLU A 406 -5.25 24.39 -6.33
CA GLU A 406 -4.71 24.61 -4.98
C GLU A 406 -5.11 25.98 -4.38
N ASP A 407 -5.45 26.98 -5.22
CA ASP A 407 -5.96 28.27 -4.73
C ASP A 407 -7.43 28.19 -4.28
N ILE A 408 -8.16 27.16 -4.72
CA ILE A 408 -9.57 26.93 -4.37
C ILE A 408 -9.68 25.85 -3.28
N TYR A 409 -8.88 24.78 -3.39
CA TYR A 409 -8.86 23.64 -2.49
C TYR A 409 -7.43 23.38 -2.02
N PRO A 410 -7.06 23.72 -0.78
CA PRO A 410 -5.74 23.37 -0.24
C PRO A 410 -5.51 21.86 -0.26
N ALA A 411 -4.33 21.42 -0.72
CA ALA A 411 -4.02 20.02 -0.98
C ALA A 411 -5.04 19.40 -1.95
N ALA A 412 -5.26 20.06 -3.09
CA ALA A 412 -6.30 19.75 -4.07
C ALA A 412 -6.20 18.32 -4.62
N TYR A 413 -5.03 17.70 -4.61
CA TYR A 413 -4.85 16.33 -5.10
C TYR A 413 -5.06 15.25 -4.03
N THR A 414 -5.23 15.65 -2.76
CA THR A 414 -5.40 14.73 -1.63
C THR A 414 -6.87 14.56 -1.30
N TYR A 415 -7.29 13.32 -1.03
CA TYR A 415 -8.66 13.02 -0.59
C TYR A 415 -8.82 13.36 0.89
N ASP A 416 -9.71 14.31 1.18
CA ASP A 416 -10.16 14.63 2.53
C ASP A 416 -11.69 14.41 2.62
N ALA A 417 -12.08 13.29 3.22
CA ALA A 417 -13.47 12.87 3.31
C ALA A 417 -14.38 13.95 3.94
N PHE A 418 -13.86 14.77 4.85
CA PHE A 418 -14.65 15.73 5.63
C PHE A 418 -14.41 17.20 5.25
N ARG A 419 -13.72 17.44 4.12
CA ARG A 419 -13.44 18.77 3.57
C ARG A 419 -14.65 19.70 3.51
N PHE A 420 -15.82 19.15 3.19
CA PHE A 420 -17.06 19.91 3.04
C PHE A 420 -17.89 20.00 4.32
N VAL A 421 -17.52 19.28 5.38
CA VAL A 421 -18.04 19.49 6.75
C VAL A 421 -17.25 20.60 7.44
N GLN A 422 -15.92 20.55 7.38
CA GLN A 422 -15.03 21.47 8.10
C GLN A 422 -15.11 22.93 7.62
N ASN A 423 -15.40 23.14 6.33
CA ASN A 423 -15.41 24.47 5.69
C ASN A 423 -16.80 25.11 5.57
N LYS A 424 -17.78 24.71 6.39
CA LYS A 424 -19.11 25.35 6.37
C LYS A 424 -19.01 26.82 6.84
N GLU A 425 -19.19 27.76 5.92
CA GLU A 425 -19.51 29.15 6.30
C GLU A 425 -20.80 29.16 7.13
N VAL A 426 -20.76 29.80 8.29
CA VAL A 426 -21.88 29.87 9.25
C VAL A 426 -23.13 30.40 8.54
N GLY A 427 -24.11 29.52 8.29
CA GLY A 427 -25.43 29.88 7.77
C GLY A 427 -25.78 29.36 6.36
N ASN A 428 -24.86 28.76 5.61
CA ASN A 428 -25.15 28.23 4.27
C ASN A 428 -25.30 26.70 4.29
N LYS A 429 -26.54 26.19 4.21
CA LYS A 429 -26.80 24.75 3.97
C LYS A 429 -26.52 24.42 2.51
N GLU A 430 -25.25 24.19 2.16
CA GLU A 430 -24.92 23.64 0.84
C GLU A 430 -25.24 22.14 0.80
N SER A 431 -26.22 21.75 -0.03
CA SER A 431 -26.53 20.34 -0.31
C SER A 431 -25.44 19.72 -1.20
N LEU A 432 -25.26 18.39 -1.15
CA LEU A 432 -24.43 17.59 -2.08
C LEU A 432 -24.64 18.01 -3.56
N VAL A 433 -25.85 18.45 -3.88
CA VAL A 433 -26.34 18.72 -5.24
C VAL A 433 -26.23 20.20 -5.64
N SER A 434 -25.85 21.09 -4.74
CA SER A 434 -25.79 22.52 -5.04
C SER A 434 -24.51 22.86 -5.81
N PRO A 435 -24.57 23.15 -7.13
CA PRO A 435 -23.40 23.64 -7.83
C PRO A 435 -23.05 25.03 -7.33
N SER A 436 -21.75 25.31 -7.22
CA SER A 436 -21.22 26.65 -7.00
C SER A 436 -20.18 26.95 -8.06
N GLU A 437 -19.73 28.20 -8.15
CA GLU A 437 -18.62 28.52 -9.05
C GLU A 437 -17.37 27.68 -8.72
N LYS A 438 -17.19 27.31 -7.45
CA LYS A 438 -16.05 26.53 -6.94
C LYS A 438 -16.28 25.01 -6.97
N TYR A 439 -17.52 24.54 -7.11
CA TYR A 439 -17.84 23.10 -7.07
C TYR A 439 -18.87 22.71 -8.13
N LEU A 440 -18.42 21.96 -9.14
CA LEU A 440 -19.20 21.57 -10.31
C LEU A 440 -19.14 20.07 -10.62
N SER A 441 -19.40 19.20 -9.64
CA SER A 441 -19.36 17.75 -9.87
C SER A 441 -20.50 17.20 -10.72
N PHE A 442 -21.51 18.05 -10.94
CA PHE A 442 -22.70 17.73 -11.69
C PHE A 442 -23.01 18.85 -12.65
N GLY A 443 -23.35 18.53 -13.90
CA GLY A 443 -23.87 19.51 -14.84
C GLY A 443 -25.16 20.12 -14.28
N LEU A 444 -25.52 21.34 -14.70
CA LEU A 444 -26.70 22.07 -14.22
C LEU A 444 -28.07 21.46 -14.62
N ALA A 445 -28.14 20.15 -14.79
CA ALA A 445 -29.31 19.41 -15.26
C ALA A 445 -29.85 18.47 -14.18
N SER A 446 -31.17 18.36 -14.12
CA SER A 446 -31.96 18.00 -12.93
C SER A 446 -32.11 16.49 -12.66
N PHE A 447 -31.17 15.65 -13.12
CA PHE A 447 -31.17 14.18 -12.94
C PHE A 447 -30.68 13.72 -11.54
N LEU A 448 -30.43 14.69 -10.64
CA LEU A 448 -29.46 14.57 -9.55
C LEU A 448 -29.97 13.90 -8.27
N SER A 449 -31.27 13.86 -8.09
CA SER A 449 -31.87 13.48 -6.80
C SER A 449 -31.98 11.98 -6.60
N ILE A 450 -32.11 11.19 -7.69
CA ILE A 450 -32.00 9.72 -7.64
C ILE A 450 -30.59 9.33 -7.25
N ALA A 451 -29.59 9.82 -8.00
CA ALA A 451 -28.20 9.47 -7.74
C ALA A 451 -27.85 9.82 -6.28
N THR A 452 -28.29 10.97 -5.79
CA THR A 452 -28.04 11.39 -4.39
C THR A 452 -28.69 10.48 -3.35
N ALA A 453 -29.99 10.18 -3.47
CA ALA A 453 -30.68 9.32 -2.51
C ALA A 453 -30.20 7.85 -2.57
N THR A 454 -29.88 7.35 -3.77
CA THR A 454 -29.36 5.99 -3.99
C THR A 454 -27.89 5.88 -3.60
N MET A 455 -27.05 6.91 -3.79
CA MET A 455 -25.66 6.94 -3.30
C MET A 455 -25.59 7.03 -1.78
N ARG A 456 -26.39 7.90 -1.16
CA ARG A 456 -26.48 8.01 0.31
C ARG A 456 -26.97 6.70 0.92
N GLY A 457 -28.04 6.14 0.35
CA GLY A 457 -28.50 4.81 0.73
C GLY A 457 -27.38 3.80 0.60
N LEU A 458 -26.82 3.61 -0.59
CA LEU A 458 -25.87 2.54 -0.87
C LEU A 458 -24.59 2.64 -0.02
N LEU A 459 -24.00 3.83 0.11
CA LEU A 459 -22.85 4.05 0.98
C LEU A 459 -23.23 3.64 2.41
N LEU A 460 -24.37 4.12 2.90
CA LEU A 460 -24.78 3.89 4.28
C LEU A 460 -25.22 2.45 4.54
N SER A 461 -25.80 1.75 3.58
CA SER A 461 -26.16 0.31 3.67
C SER A 461 -25.00 -0.63 3.40
N THR A 462 -23.92 -0.18 2.76
CA THR A 462 -22.68 -0.94 2.66
C THR A 462 -21.93 -0.75 3.97
N VAL A 463 -21.88 0.48 4.50
CA VAL A 463 -21.40 0.80 5.85
C VAL A 463 -22.26 0.13 6.94
N ILE A 464 -23.58 -0.02 6.75
CA ILE A 464 -24.49 -0.61 7.74
C ILE A 464 -24.78 -2.09 7.48
N GLY A 465 -24.60 -2.59 6.26
CA GLY A 465 -24.56 -4.02 5.94
C GLY A 465 -23.27 -4.65 6.45
N LEU A 466 -22.17 -3.89 6.45
CA LEU A 466 -21.00 -4.14 7.30
C LEU A 466 -21.37 -4.15 8.80
N VAL A 467 -22.53 -3.62 9.23
CA VAL A 467 -22.89 -3.46 10.65
C VAL A 467 -24.09 -4.29 11.14
N GLN A 468 -25.00 -4.71 10.27
CA GLN A 468 -26.09 -5.62 10.65
C GLN A 468 -25.62 -7.06 10.79
N TYR A 469 -24.37 -7.35 10.42
CA TYR A 469 -23.63 -8.51 10.92
C TYR A 469 -22.57 -8.18 11.96
N ASN A 470 -22.23 -6.91 12.19
CA ASN A 470 -21.31 -6.51 13.24
C ASN A 470 -22.06 -6.13 14.54
N SER A 471 -22.64 -7.10 15.26
CA SER A 471 -21.95 -7.65 16.45
C SER A 471 -20.53 -8.17 16.16
N PHE A 472 -19.70 -7.27 15.69
CA PHE A 472 -18.27 -7.39 15.54
C PHE A 472 -17.85 -5.95 15.89
N THR A 473 -17.41 -5.65 17.11
CA THR A 473 -16.03 -6.00 17.46
C THR A 473 -15.34 -6.42 16.16
N ILE A 474 -14.74 -5.47 15.44
CA ILE A 474 -13.50 -5.82 14.75
C ILE A 474 -12.64 -6.37 15.88
N ALA A 475 -12.80 -7.66 16.15
CA ALA A 475 -11.69 -8.47 16.48
C ALA A 475 -10.80 -8.28 15.25
N ALA A 476 -9.94 -7.25 15.30
CA ALA A 476 -8.53 -7.54 15.20
C ALA A 476 -8.42 -8.81 16.01
N ASP A 477 -8.17 -9.97 15.40
CA ASP A 477 -8.04 -11.25 16.11
C ASP A 477 -7.49 -10.91 17.47
N SER A 478 -8.33 -10.97 18.52
CA SER A 478 -8.12 -10.11 19.70
C SER A 478 -6.69 -10.29 20.11
N VAL A 479 -5.84 -9.25 19.92
CA VAL A 479 -4.39 -9.45 19.92
C VAL A 479 -4.08 -10.28 21.15
N PRO A 480 -3.53 -11.51 21.02
CA PRO A 480 -3.52 -12.45 22.13
C PRO A 480 -2.93 -11.81 23.37
N THR A 481 -3.70 -11.79 24.46
CA THR A 481 -3.29 -11.16 25.73
C THR A 481 -3.04 -12.25 26.77
N GLY A 482 -1.95 -12.09 27.54
CA GLY A 482 -1.66 -12.92 28.70
C GLY A 482 -1.27 -14.38 28.40
N THR A 483 -1.17 -14.78 27.13
CA THR A 483 -0.72 -16.13 26.73
C THR A 483 0.28 -16.06 25.58
N PRO A 484 1.28 -16.97 25.52
CA PRO A 484 2.14 -17.10 24.35
C PRO A 484 1.34 -17.47 23.10
N ILE A 485 1.83 -17.02 21.94
CA ILE A 485 1.29 -17.40 20.64
C ILE A 485 1.94 -18.71 20.21
N GLU A 486 1.12 -19.67 19.83
CA GLU A 486 1.57 -20.95 19.29
C GLU A 486 2.16 -20.75 17.89
N GLY A 487 3.29 -21.38 17.59
CA GLY A 487 3.91 -21.30 16.26
C GLY A 487 4.18 -22.68 15.68
N ILE A 488 4.14 -22.78 14.35
CA ILE A 488 4.57 -23.97 13.61
C ILE A 488 6.00 -23.74 13.14
N TYR A 489 6.93 -24.56 13.62
CA TYR A 489 8.37 -24.39 13.40
C TYR A 489 8.98 -25.45 12.46
N ASN A 490 8.19 -26.37 11.93
CA ASN A 490 8.66 -27.38 10.98
C ASN A 490 8.58 -26.97 9.50
N GLY A 491 8.16 -25.74 9.18
CA GLY A 491 8.04 -25.23 7.81
C GLY A 491 9.35 -25.28 7.01
N THR A 492 9.26 -25.48 5.69
CA THR A 492 10.42 -25.67 4.80
C THR A 492 11.44 -24.54 4.90
N TYR A 493 10.99 -23.30 4.99
CA TYR A 493 11.87 -22.14 5.11
C TYR A 493 12.19 -21.75 6.56
N ARG A 494 11.56 -22.39 7.55
CA ARG A 494 11.65 -22.03 8.96
C ARG A 494 13.05 -22.28 9.54
N PRO A 495 13.81 -21.24 9.92
CA PRO A 495 15.11 -21.41 10.54
C PRO A 495 15.00 -22.24 11.83
N GLN A 496 15.99 -23.12 12.02
CA GLN A 496 16.08 -24.04 13.15
C GLN A 496 17.17 -23.64 14.14
N VAL A 497 17.93 -22.58 13.89
CA VAL A 497 18.98 -22.07 14.79
C VAL A 497 18.76 -20.59 15.06
N HIS A 498 18.17 -19.88 14.09
CA HIS A 498 17.81 -18.47 14.23
C HIS A 498 16.42 -18.29 14.85
N PHE A 499 16.26 -17.26 15.69
CA PHE A 499 14.95 -16.91 16.21
C PHE A 499 14.04 -16.38 15.10
N SER A 500 12.77 -16.79 15.11
CA SER A 500 11.71 -16.31 14.21
C SER A 500 10.39 -16.22 15.00
N PRO A 501 9.47 -15.29 14.69
CA PRO A 501 8.25 -15.10 15.49
C PRO A 501 7.28 -16.26 15.31
N PRO A 502 6.52 -16.69 16.34
CA PRO A 502 5.64 -17.87 16.23
C PRO A 502 4.72 -17.83 15.01
N GLN A 503 4.12 -16.67 14.74
CA GLN A 503 3.31 -16.37 13.57
C GLN A 503 3.55 -14.93 13.13
N HIS A 504 3.10 -14.58 11.93
CA HIS A 504 2.98 -13.22 11.42
C HIS A 504 4.34 -12.51 11.25
N PHE A 505 4.40 -11.18 11.41
CA PHE A 505 5.56 -10.39 11.01
C PHE A 505 6.38 -9.90 12.18
N MET A 506 7.70 -10.07 12.06
CA MET A 506 8.70 -9.47 12.94
C MET A 506 9.65 -8.56 12.15
N ASN A 507 10.16 -7.50 12.79
CA ASN A 507 11.32 -6.76 12.31
C ASN A 507 12.34 -6.52 13.44
N ASP A 508 12.61 -5.26 13.78
CA ASP A 508 13.74 -4.83 14.61
C ASP A 508 13.77 -5.53 15.98
N PRO A 509 14.94 -5.99 16.45
CA PRO A 509 15.12 -6.41 17.84
C PRO A 509 15.03 -5.20 18.78
N ASN A 510 14.31 -5.41 19.88
CA ASN A 510 13.98 -4.39 20.88
C ASN A 510 14.33 -4.88 22.28
N GLY A 511 14.48 -3.92 23.20
CA GLY A 511 14.39 -4.20 24.63
C GLY A 511 15.40 -5.23 25.16
N MET A 512 16.49 -5.50 24.45
CA MET A 512 17.30 -6.68 24.70
C MET A 512 18.13 -6.53 25.97
N PHE A 513 18.00 -7.46 26.92
CA PHE A 513 18.80 -7.48 28.15
C PHE A 513 19.05 -8.91 28.65
N ARG A 514 20.06 -9.06 29.51
CA ARG A 514 20.31 -10.28 30.29
C ARG A 514 20.08 -9.97 31.77
N ASP A 515 19.26 -10.77 32.43
CA ASP A 515 19.01 -10.61 33.86
C ASP A 515 20.17 -11.17 34.72
N ALA A 516 20.07 -10.98 36.04
CA ALA A 516 21.08 -11.44 36.98
C ALA A 516 21.18 -12.98 37.10
N ASP A 517 20.14 -13.70 36.67
CA ASP A 517 20.10 -15.17 36.64
C ASP A 517 20.70 -15.72 35.32
N GLY A 518 21.12 -14.85 34.41
CA GLY A 518 21.70 -15.18 33.12
C GLY A 518 20.67 -15.48 32.03
N LEU A 519 19.39 -15.15 32.24
CA LEU A 519 18.34 -15.30 31.24
C LEU A 519 18.37 -14.12 30.26
N TRP A 520 18.41 -14.44 28.98
CA TRP A 520 18.39 -13.47 27.89
C TRP A 520 16.95 -13.17 27.49
N HIS A 521 16.61 -11.90 27.42
CA HIS A 521 15.32 -11.39 26.96
C HIS A 521 15.49 -10.73 25.60
N LEU A 522 14.76 -11.24 24.61
CA LEU A 522 14.62 -10.66 23.28
C LEU A 522 13.20 -10.13 23.13
N TYR A 523 13.07 -8.82 22.90
CA TYR A 523 11.83 -8.25 22.37
C TYR A 523 12.03 -7.94 20.89
N TYR A 524 10.95 -7.75 20.17
CA TYR A 524 11.02 -7.45 18.75
C TYR A 524 9.76 -6.72 18.30
N GLN A 525 9.91 -5.85 17.31
CA GLN A 525 8.76 -5.24 16.64
C GLN A 525 7.90 -6.36 16.05
N TYR A 526 6.63 -6.39 16.43
CA TYR A 526 5.74 -7.51 16.13
C TYR A 526 4.40 -7.02 15.59
N ASN A 527 3.99 -7.50 14.42
CA ASN A 527 2.59 -7.43 14.00
C ASN A 527 1.93 -8.79 14.30
N PRO A 528 1.10 -8.90 15.35
CA PRO A 528 0.45 -10.14 15.75
C PRO A 528 -0.77 -10.51 14.89
N THR A 529 -1.09 -9.72 13.86
CA THR A 529 -2.33 -9.85 13.07
C THR A 529 -2.10 -9.98 11.57
N ASP A 530 -0.87 -9.80 11.08
CA ASP A 530 -0.56 -9.92 9.65
C ASP A 530 0.92 -10.22 9.41
N VAL A 531 1.23 -10.86 8.29
CA VAL A 531 2.58 -11.18 7.81
C VAL A 531 3.31 -9.98 7.19
N VAL A 532 2.85 -8.76 7.42
CA VAL A 532 3.50 -7.50 7.03
C VAL A 532 3.51 -6.48 8.18
N ALA A 533 4.34 -5.44 8.10
CA ALA A 533 4.32 -4.33 9.05
C ALA A 533 2.96 -3.57 9.04
N GLY A 534 2.51 -3.04 10.18
CA GLY A 534 1.31 -2.17 10.24
C GLY A 534 0.51 -2.16 11.56
N ASN A 535 0.82 -3.03 12.51
CA ASN A 535 0.17 -3.10 13.83
C ASN A 535 1.19 -3.42 14.93
N GLN A 536 2.21 -2.56 15.09
CA GLN A 536 3.39 -2.89 15.89
C GLN A 536 3.13 -2.92 17.40
N HIS A 537 3.52 -4.04 17.98
CA HIS A 537 3.62 -4.40 19.39
C HIS A 537 5.09 -4.77 19.69
N TRP A 538 5.41 -5.05 20.96
CA TRP A 538 6.63 -5.80 21.28
C TRP A 538 6.29 -7.27 21.58
N GLY A 539 6.67 -8.15 20.66
CA GLY A 539 6.76 -9.58 20.94
C GLY A 539 7.90 -9.85 21.93
N HIS A 540 7.89 -11.02 22.57
CA HIS A 540 8.85 -11.37 23.62
C HIS A 540 9.22 -12.84 23.56
N ALA A 541 10.52 -13.12 23.66
CA ALA A 541 11.07 -14.46 23.83
C ALA A 541 12.22 -14.42 24.84
N THR A 542 12.42 -15.54 25.53
CA THR A 542 13.52 -15.71 26.49
C THR A 542 14.37 -16.92 26.16
N SER A 543 15.68 -16.84 26.41
CA SER A 543 16.61 -17.95 26.21
C SER A 543 17.67 -18.00 27.31
N LYS A 544 18.17 -19.20 27.63
CA LYS A 544 19.30 -19.37 28.56
C LYS A 544 20.66 -19.36 27.85
N ASP A 545 20.65 -19.54 26.55
CA ASP A 545 21.86 -19.78 25.75
C ASP A 545 21.87 -19.05 24.41
N LEU A 546 20.86 -18.20 24.16
CA LEU A 546 20.61 -17.44 22.91
C LEU A 546 20.24 -18.27 21.68
N TYR A 547 20.07 -19.59 21.85
CA TYR A 547 19.69 -20.48 20.76
C TYR A 547 18.36 -21.17 21.00
N HIS A 548 18.11 -21.67 22.21
CA HIS A 548 16.84 -22.31 22.56
C HIS A 548 15.89 -21.25 23.14
N TRP A 549 14.85 -20.91 22.38
CA TRP A 549 13.95 -19.81 22.70
C TRP A 549 12.60 -20.30 23.22
N ILE A 550 12.09 -19.63 24.25
CA ILE A 550 10.74 -19.82 24.77
C ILE A 550 9.94 -18.58 24.41
N ASN A 551 8.91 -18.74 23.58
CA ASN A 551 7.96 -17.68 23.26
C ASN A 551 7.17 -17.29 24.51
N GLN A 552 7.11 -16.00 24.79
CA GLN A 552 6.38 -15.41 25.90
C GLN A 552 5.12 -14.68 25.38
N PRO A 553 4.18 -14.30 26.25
CA PRO A 553 3.11 -13.37 25.87
C PRO A 553 3.67 -12.07 25.30
N ILE A 554 2.88 -11.37 24.48
CA ILE A 554 3.23 -10.02 24.00
C ILE A 554 3.45 -9.10 25.22
N ALA A 555 4.55 -8.35 25.21
CA ALA A 555 5.01 -7.58 26.37
C ALA A 555 4.49 -6.14 26.38
N LEU A 556 4.42 -5.48 25.21
CA LEU A 556 3.90 -4.12 25.09
C LEU A 556 2.84 -4.04 23.99
N PHE A 557 1.77 -3.31 24.34
CA PHE A 557 0.62 -3.04 23.48
C PHE A 557 0.49 -1.54 23.26
N PRO A 558 0.00 -1.11 22.08
CA PRO A 558 -0.34 0.29 21.88
C PRO A 558 -1.40 0.76 22.89
N PRO A 559 -1.29 1.99 23.41
CA PRO A 559 -2.27 2.53 24.34
C PRO A 559 -3.60 2.87 23.66
N GLU A 560 -3.58 3.15 22.35
CA GLU A 560 -4.70 3.59 21.54
C GLU A 560 -4.67 2.91 20.16
N ASN A 561 -5.83 2.80 19.49
CA ASN A 561 -5.99 2.00 18.26
C ASN A 561 -5.21 2.53 17.04
N ASP A 562 -4.84 3.81 17.02
CA ASP A 562 -4.09 4.48 15.94
C ASP A 562 -2.63 4.77 16.33
N THR A 563 -2.22 4.26 17.48
CA THR A 563 -0.84 4.35 17.94
C THR A 563 -0.17 2.99 17.75
N TYR A 564 1.14 2.99 17.56
CA TYR A 564 1.96 1.80 17.44
C TYR A 564 3.14 1.87 18.42
N VAL A 565 3.52 0.72 18.98
CA VAL A 565 4.73 0.60 19.81
C VAL A 565 5.90 0.36 18.87
N PHE A 566 6.66 1.42 18.61
CA PHE A 566 7.86 1.39 17.77
C PHE A 566 9.09 0.95 18.57
N SER A 567 10.22 0.83 17.88
CA SER A 567 11.46 0.26 18.41
C SER A 567 11.98 1.01 19.64
N GLY A 568 12.82 0.34 20.42
CA GLY A 568 13.37 0.87 21.65
C GLY A 568 14.24 -0.13 22.40
N SER A 569 14.58 0.21 23.64
CA SER A 569 15.51 -0.54 24.49
C SER A 569 14.95 -0.77 25.88
N ALA A 570 15.62 -1.61 26.68
CA ALA A 570 15.26 -1.85 28.07
C ALA A 570 16.52 -1.84 28.94
N VAL A 571 16.35 -1.41 30.18
CA VAL A 571 17.41 -1.34 31.19
C VAL A 571 16.92 -1.94 32.52
N ILE A 572 17.85 -2.45 33.32
CA ILE A 572 17.59 -2.87 34.70
C ILE A 572 17.95 -1.70 35.63
N ASP A 573 16.96 -1.14 36.32
CA ASP A 573 17.12 0.01 37.23
C ASP A 573 17.46 -0.45 38.65
N THR A 574 18.68 -0.95 38.82
CA THR A 574 19.14 -1.60 40.05
C THR A 574 19.10 -0.71 41.29
N ASN A 575 19.33 0.58 41.11
CA ASN A 575 19.35 1.56 42.21
C ASN A 575 18.00 2.26 42.38
N ASN A 576 16.95 1.80 41.69
CA ASN A 576 15.62 2.39 41.70
C ASN A 576 15.65 3.92 41.48
N THR A 577 16.48 4.38 40.54
CA THR A 577 16.61 5.80 40.20
C THR A 577 15.31 6.36 39.64
N SER A 578 14.52 5.53 38.97
CA SER A 578 13.18 5.86 38.52
C SER A 578 12.17 5.99 39.66
N GLY A 579 12.43 5.41 40.83
CA GLY A 579 11.46 5.33 41.93
C GLY A 579 10.31 4.34 41.68
N PHE A 580 10.34 3.54 40.62
CA PHE A 580 9.31 2.53 40.37
C PHE A 580 9.44 1.32 41.30
N PHE A 581 10.63 0.97 41.78
CA PHE A 581 10.96 -0.31 42.42
C PHE A 581 11.42 -0.14 43.88
N PRO A 582 10.55 0.29 44.81
CA PRO A 582 10.96 0.53 46.20
C PRO A 582 11.45 -0.72 46.93
N ASP A 583 11.04 -1.92 46.47
CA ASP A 583 11.26 -3.20 47.15
C ASP A 583 12.01 -4.24 46.29
N GLN A 584 12.61 -3.84 45.15
CA GLN A 584 13.41 -4.73 44.29
C GLN A 584 14.50 -3.99 43.53
N ASP A 585 15.61 -4.68 43.21
CA ASP A 585 16.78 -4.17 42.48
C ASP A 585 16.92 -4.80 41.08
N ASN A 586 15.92 -5.56 40.63
CA ASN A 586 15.89 -6.20 39.32
C ASN A 586 14.73 -5.67 38.45
N GLY A 587 14.22 -4.49 38.76
CA GLY A 587 13.14 -3.86 38.00
C GLY A 587 13.57 -3.46 36.59
N VAL A 588 12.76 -3.80 35.60
CA VAL A 588 13.07 -3.53 34.18
C VAL A 588 12.28 -2.32 33.71
N VAL A 589 12.94 -1.37 33.04
CA VAL A 589 12.29 -0.23 32.40
C VAL A 589 12.50 -0.34 30.89
N ALA A 590 11.40 -0.46 30.14
CA ALA A 590 11.40 -0.35 28.68
C ALA A 590 11.25 1.12 28.28
N ILE A 591 12.04 1.57 27.32
CA ILE A 591 12.03 2.89 26.74
C ILE A 591 11.82 2.73 25.23
N TYR A 592 10.75 3.31 24.70
CA TYR A 592 10.27 2.99 23.37
C TYR A 592 9.56 4.18 22.72
N THR A 593 9.40 4.12 21.39
CA THR A 593 8.67 5.15 20.65
C THR A 593 7.18 4.82 20.60
N LEU A 594 6.31 5.78 20.91
CA LEU A 594 4.90 5.74 20.54
C LEU A 594 4.72 6.48 19.22
N SER A 595 4.41 5.74 18.15
CA SER A 595 4.17 6.33 16.83
C SER A 595 2.68 6.47 16.60
N SER A 596 2.22 7.71 16.46
CA SER A 596 0.89 8.05 15.97
C SER A 596 0.98 8.63 14.55
N PRO A 597 -0.15 8.94 13.91
CA PRO A 597 -0.18 9.54 12.57
C PRO A 597 0.43 10.95 12.53
N THR A 598 0.55 11.61 13.68
CA THR A 598 0.97 13.02 13.78
C THR A 598 2.30 13.22 14.49
N VAL A 599 2.67 12.32 15.40
CA VAL A 599 3.88 12.44 16.22
C VAL A 599 4.51 11.09 16.52
N GLN A 600 5.83 11.09 16.73
CA GLN A 600 6.57 10.00 17.33
C GLN A 600 7.16 10.48 18.66
N ASP A 601 6.60 10.02 19.78
CA ASP A 601 6.98 10.42 21.14
C ASP A 601 7.83 9.34 21.82
N GLN A 602 8.69 9.71 22.78
CA GLN A 602 9.42 8.74 23.60
C GLN A 602 8.65 8.47 24.89
N ALA A 603 8.38 7.19 25.16
CA ALA A 603 7.62 6.71 26.30
C ALA A 603 8.42 5.68 27.10
N ILE A 604 8.01 5.46 28.35
CA ILE A 604 8.55 4.39 29.18
C ILE A 604 7.44 3.52 29.79
N ALA A 605 7.76 2.27 30.03
CA ALA A 605 6.96 1.35 30.83
C ALA A 605 7.88 0.55 31.76
N TYR A 606 7.37 0.10 32.89
CA TYR A 606 8.18 -0.63 33.88
C TYR A 606 7.57 -1.99 34.20
N SER A 607 8.43 -2.98 34.42
CA SER A 607 8.08 -4.34 34.77
C SER A 607 8.66 -4.71 36.12
N ARG A 608 7.81 -5.30 36.97
CA ARG A 608 8.17 -5.81 38.31
C ARG A 608 8.40 -7.31 38.33
N ASP A 609 8.02 -8.00 37.27
CA ASP A 609 8.04 -9.47 37.18
C ASP A 609 9.22 -10.01 36.37
N GLY A 610 10.25 -9.18 36.11
CA GLY A 610 11.44 -9.58 35.37
C GLY A 610 11.34 -9.32 33.86
N GLY A 611 10.45 -8.44 33.42
CA GLY A 611 10.29 -8.05 32.01
C GLY A 611 9.19 -8.80 31.27
N TYR A 612 8.31 -9.55 31.93
CA TYR A 612 7.26 -10.29 31.23
C TYR A 612 6.02 -9.43 30.98
N THR A 613 5.62 -8.64 31.97
CA THR A 613 4.52 -7.69 31.84
C THR A 613 4.97 -6.28 32.22
N PHE A 614 4.46 -5.29 31.49
CA PHE A 614 4.84 -3.89 31.65
C PHE A 614 3.65 -3.01 31.97
N GLU A 615 3.83 -2.13 32.94
CA GLU A 615 2.90 -1.04 33.28
C GLU A 615 3.39 0.26 32.62
N PRO A 616 2.60 0.89 31.73
CA PRO A 616 2.97 2.17 31.15
C PRO A 616 3.09 3.27 32.21
N TYR A 617 4.10 4.13 32.08
CA TYR A 617 4.22 5.28 32.97
C TYR A 617 3.06 6.26 32.76
N SER A 618 2.32 6.52 33.84
CA SER A 618 1.10 7.36 33.80
C SER A 618 1.26 8.78 33.28
N LYS A 619 2.50 9.32 33.22
CA LYS A 619 2.79 10.66 32.67
C LYS A 619 3.57 10.60 31.36
N ASN A 620 3.49 9.49 30.62
CA ASN A 620 3.98 9.46 29.26
C ASN A 620 3.34 10.56 28.40
N PRO A 621 4.05 11.03 27.35
CA PRO A 621 5.43 10.67 27.00
C PRO A 621 6.48 11.34 27.91
N VAL A 622 7.67 10.74 28.01
CA VAL A 622 8.83 11.32 28.73
C VAL A 622 9.60 12.33 27.88
N ILE A 623 9.52 12.21 26.55
CA ILE A 623 9.99 13.24 25.60
C ILE A 623 8.91 13.39 24.54
N SER A 624 8.19 14.52 24.54
CA SER A 624 7.22 14.85 23.50
C SER A 624 7.89 15.35 22.23
N SER A 625 7.25 15.07 21.11
CA SER A 625 7.66 15.47 19.76
C SER A 625 6.54 16.26 19.08
N THR A 626 6.93 17.07 18.11
CA THR A 626 6.00 17.67 17.14
C THR A 626 6.23 17.10 15.73
N SER A 627 6.99 16.02 15.63
CA SER A 627 7.48 15.43 14.39
C SER A 627 7.04 13.98 14.28
N THR A 628 6.71 13.55 13.07
CA THR A 628 6.51 12.13 12.71
C THR A 628 7.83 11.38 12.51
N GLN A 629 8.96 12.02 12.81
CA GLN A 629 10.32 11.52 12.57
C GLN A 629 11.17 11.76 13.82
N PHE A 630 10.97 10.93 14.85
CA PHE A 630 11.74 10.92 16.09
C PHE A 630 11.59 9.58 16.81
N ARG A 631 12.56 8.67 16.71
CA ARG A 631 12.34 7.27 17.12
C ARG A 631 13.60 6.50 17.49
N ASP A 632 13.35 5.30 18.04
CA ASP A 632 14.29 4.22 18.33
C ASP A 632 15.29 4.54 19.47
N PRO A 633 14.81 4.81 20.70
CA PRO A 633 15.67 5.18 21.81
C PRO A 633 16.48 3.98 22.36
N LYS A 634 17.81 4.10 22.34
CA LYS A 634 18.73 3.20 23.06
C LYS A 634 19.26 3.88 24.32
N VAL A 635 19.00 3.27 25.48
CA VAL A 635 19.42 3.78 26.79
C VAL A 635 20.53 2.93 27.39
N ILE A 636 21.50 3.60 28.00
CA ILE A 636 22.58 2.99 28.77
C ILE A 636 22.83 3.76 30.07
N ARG A 637 23.59 3.14 30.98
CA ARG A 637 24.12 3.79 32.18
C ARG A 637 25.48 4.40 31.88
N TYR A 638 25.71 5.66 32.26
CA TYR A 638 27.04 6.29 32.24
C TYR A 638 27.26 7.07 33.54
N ASN A 639 28.23 6.63 34.35
CA ASN A 639 28.42 7.12 35.72
C ASN A 639 27.10 7.10 36.51
N ASP A 640 26.72 8.24 37.08
CA ASP A 640 25.50 8.42 37.85
C ASP A 640 24.28 8.87 37.01
N SER A 641 24.41 9.02 35.69
CA SER A 641 23.28 9.37 34.78
C SER A 641 22.88 8.30 33.75
N TRP A 642 21.62 8.32 33.32
CA TRP A 642 21.13 7.57 32.17
C TRP A 642 21.36 8.37 30.90
N ILE A 643 21.83 7.71 29.85
CA ILE A 643 22.09 8.32 28.56
C ILE A 643 21.20 7.65 27.52
N MET A 644 20.45 8.45 26.78
CA MET A 644 19.65 8.02 25.64
C MET A 644 20.29 8.51 24.35
N VAL A 645 20.41 7.63 23.37
CA VAL A 645 20.60 8.00 21.97
C VAL A 645 19.33 7.68 21.19
N VAL A 646 18.86 8.60 20.35
CA VAL A 646 17.59 8.50 19.64
C VAL A 646 17.69 9.18 18.27
N ALA A 647 17.06 8.64 17.24
CA ALA A 647 17.19 9.17 15.89
C ALA A 647 16.22 10.34 15.65
N TYR A 648 16.73 11.37 14.97
CA TYR A 648 15.99 12.33 14.16
C TYR A 648 16.18 11.93 12.69
N PRO A 649 15.33 11.04 12.16
CA PRO A 649 15.67 10.21 11.01
C PRO A 649 15.95 11.04 9.75
N GLN A 650 15.10 12.02 9.44
CA GLN A 650 15.23 12.88 8.25
C GLN A 650 16.19 14.06 8.44
N ASP A 651 16.60 14.35 9.67
CA ASP A 651 17.62 15.38 9.96
C ASP A 651 19.04 14.80 9.95
N PHE A 652 19.16 13.48 9.73
CA PHE A 652 20.42 12.73 9.78
C PHE A 652 21.18 13.00 11.07
N ALA A 653 20.46 12.98 12.20
CA ALA A 653 21.02 13.27 13.52
C ALA A 653 20.60 12.22 14.53
N ILE A 654 21.54 11.85 15.41
CA ILE A 654 21.29 11.08 16.61
C ILE A 654 21.35 12.06 17.78
N GLY A 655 20.20 12.29 18.42
CA GLY A 655 20.10 13.11 19.63
C GLY A 655 20.62 12.35 20.83
N ILE A 656 21.39 13.03 21.68
CA ILE A 656 21.90 12.50 22.94
C ILE A 656 21.21 13.24 24.09
N PHE A 657 20.63 12.49 25.01
CA PHE A 657 19.93 13.01 26.18
C PHE A 657 20.47 12.39 27.46
N GLU A 658 20.42 13.14 28.54
CA GLU A 658 20.80 12.71 29.88
C GLU A 658 19.58 12.74 30.81
N SER A 659 19.44 11.76 31.70
CA SER A 659 18.41 11.75 32.73
C SER A 659 18.93 11.17 34.06
N PRO A 660 18.55 11.76 35.20
CA PRO A 660 18.82 11.16 36.51
C PRO A 660 17.85 10.02 36.86
N ASP A 661 16.67 9.95 36.25
CA ASP A 661 15.53 9.16 36.74
C ASP A 661 14.71 8.44 35.65
N LEU A 662 15.22 8.42 34.41
CA LEU A 662 14.56 7.89 33.20
C LEU A 662 13.27 8.62 32.78
N LYS A 663 12.84 9.65 33.53
CA LYS A 663 11.57 10.36 33.31
C LYS A 663 11.81 11.76 32.77
N GLU A 664 12.72 12.49 33.39
CA GLU A 664 13.07 13.86 33.00
C GLU A 664 14.36 13.80 32.18
N TRP A 665 14.26 14.14 30.89
CA TRP A 665 15.39 14.08 29.96
C TRP A 665 15.85 15.47 29.55
N THR A 666 17.15 15.71 29.60
CA THR A 666 17.79 16.94 29.13
C THR A 666 18.59 16.64 27.87
N ALA A 667 18.29 17.33 26.77
CA ALA A 667 19.09 17.23 25.54
C ALA A 667 20.51 17.77 25.80
N THR A 668 21.54 17.03 25.40
CA THR A 668 22.94 17.39 25.65
C THR A 668 23.69 17.71 24.36
N SER A 669 23.63 16.83 23.35
CA SER A 669 24.27 17.04 22.06
C SER A 669 23.61 16.26 20.93
N ASN A 670 24.07 16.45 19.69
CA ASN A 670 23.68 15.69 18.52
C ASN A 670 24.92 15.14 17.81
N PHE A 671 24.88 13.88 17.37
CA PHE A 671 25.82 13.30 16.40
C PHE A 671 25.16 13.25 15.03
N SER A 672 25.55 14.13 14.11
CA SER A 672 24.79 14.38 12.88
C SER A 672 25.63 14.36 11.61
N HIS A 673 25.05 13.91 10.49
CA HIS A 673 25.63 13.93 9.15
C HIS A 673 26.97 13.17 9.02
N HIS A 674 27.08 11.99 9.63
CA HIS A 674 28.27 11.14 9.59
C HIS A 674 28.09 9.94 8.66
N GLY A 675 29.18 9.43 8.09
CA GLY A 675 29.15 8.23 7.26
C GLY A 675 28.13 8.29 6.11
N LEU A 676 27.31 7.25 5.97
CA LEU A 676 26.31 7.10 4.91
C LEU A 676 24.96 7.66 5.35
N LEU A 677 24.54 8.78 4.78
CA LEU A 677 23.26 9.39 5.19
C LEU A 677 22.02 8.55 4.82
N GLY A 678 22.07 7.88 3.66
CA GLY A 678 20.89 7.26 3.06
C GLY A 678 19.73 8.23 2.89
N LEU A 679 18.53 7.83 3.31
CA LEU A 679 17.34 8.69 3.39
C LEU A 679 16.89 8.93 4.83
N GLN A 680 17.18 8.01 5.75
CA GLN A 680 16.84 8.13 7.16
C GLN A 680 17.86 7.40 8.04
N TYR A 681 18.19 7.99 9.18
CA TYR A 681 18.84 7.29 10.28
C TYR A 681 17.80 6.63 11.19
N GLU A 682 18.04 5.40 11.59
CA GLU A 682 17.18 4.60 12.46
C GLU A 682 18.03 3.79 13.46
N CYS A 683 17.40 3.28 14.50
CA CYS A 683 17.97 2.33 15.45
C CYS A 683 19.41 2.64 15.92
N PRO A 684 19.68 3.86 16.45
CA PRO A 684 21.01 4.17 16.98
C PRO A 684 21.31 3.31 18.20
N ASN A 685 22.57 2.90 18.31
CA ASN A 685 23.09 2.22 19.49
C ASN A 685 24.40 2.88 19.92
N MET A 686 24.54 3.17 21.21
CA MET A 686 25.79 3.62 21.81
C MET A 686 26.19 2.68 22.93
N ILE A 687 27.34 2.00 22.79
CA ILE A 687 27.80 0.96 23.74
C ILE A 687 29.31 1.11 23.98
N PRO A 688 29.82 0.89 25.21
CA PRO A 688 31.24 0.64 25.42
C PRO A 688 31.66 -0.67 24.72
N MET A 689 32.83 -0.65 24.10
CA MET A 689 33.31 -1.74 23.26
C MET A 689 34.78 -2.03 23.57
N PRO A 690 35.12 -3.28 23.93
CA PRO A 690 36.51 -3.67 24.13
C PRO A 690 37.34 -3.42 22.87
N TYR A 691 38.53 -2.83 23.04
CA TYR A 691 39.50 -2.74 21.95
C TYR A 691 40.55 -3.84 22.12
N ILE A 692 40.57 -4.77 21.17
CA ILE A 692 41.60 -5.81 21.06
C ILE A 692 42.55 -5.45 19.92
N ASP A 693 43.83 -5.29 20.23
CA ASP A 693 44.84 -5.00 19.21
C ASP A 693 45.14 -6.22 18.32
N GLU A 694 45.98 -6.01 17.30
CA GLU A 694 46.35 -7.06 16.34
C GLU A 694 47.15 -8.22 16.95
N ASP A 695 47.74 -8.04 18.14
CA ASP A 695 48.43 -9.09 18.90
C ASP A 695 47.46 -9.88 19.81
N GLY A 696 46.16 -9.54 19.80
CA GLY A 696 45.15 -10.15 20.67
C GLY A 696 45.15 -9.61 22.10
N LYS A 697 45.76 -8.45 22.37
CA LYS A 697 45.79 -7.85 23.72
C LYS A 697 44.68 -6.81 23.87
N LYS A 698 43.98 -6.88 25.01
CA LYS A 698 43.00 -5.86 25.41
C LYS A 698 43.70 -4.54 25.71
N GLN A 699 43.17 -3.47 25.15
CA GLN A 699 43.54 -2.08 25.35
C GLN A 699 42.42 -1.37 26.14
N ASP A 700 42.54 -0.05 26.33
CA ASP A 700 41.46 0.75 26.92
C ASP A 700 40.20 0.65 26.04
N ASP A 701 39.06 0.44 26.70
CA ASP A 701 37.76 0.32 26.01
C ASP A 701 37.43 1.62 25.27
N MET A 702 36.76 1.46 24.13
CA MET A 702 36.31 2.55 23.28
C MET A 702 34.78 2.64 23.32
N TRP A 703 34.23 3.70 22.74
CA TRP A 703 32.79 3.79 22.51
C TRP A 703 32.47 3.48 21.05
N LEU A 704 31.34 2.82 20.83
CA LEU A 704 30.79 2.59 19.49
C LEU A 704 29.47 3.35 19.36
N MET A 705 29.31 4.10 18.26
CA MET A 705 28.00 4.56 17.78
C MET A 705 27.65 3.72 16.54
N ALA A 706 26.62 2.90 16.61
CA ALA A 706 26.06 2.18 15.46
C ALA A 706 24.74 2.85 15.02
N ILE A 707 24.52 2.94 13.72
CA ILE A 707 23.37 3.61 13.11
C ILE A 707 22.84 2.72 11.98
N SER A 708 21.54 2.47 11.98
CA SER A 708 20.88 1.81 10.86
C SER A 708 20.37 2.84 9.86
N ILE A 709 20.41 2.49 8.57
CA ILE A 709 20.00 3.38 7.48
C ILE A 709 18.97 2.69 6.60
N ASN A 710 17.80 3.31 6.44
CA ASN A 710 16.78 2.84 5.52
C ASN A 710 15.78 3.94 5.12
N PRO A 711 15.35 4.00 3.85
CA PRO A 711 16.01 3.43 2.69
C PRO A 711 17.32 4.17 2.37
N GLY A 712 18.03 3.74 1.32
CA GLY A 712 19.19 4.46 0.80
C GLY A 712 20.54 3.84 1.13
N ALA A 713 20.56 2.61 1.63
CA ALA A 713 21.79 1.82 1.72
C ALA A 713 22.47 1.70 0.34
N PRO A 714 23.83 1.65 0.26
CA PRO A 714 24.55 1.54 -1.00
C PRO A 714 24.18 0.30 -1.84
N LEU A 715 23.82 -0.80 -1.17
CA LEU A 715 23.35 -2.02 -1.83
C LEU A 715 21.87 -1.96 -2.22
N GLY A 716 21.14 -0.91 -1.84
CA GLY A 716 19.69 -0.80 -1.93
C GLY A 716 19.00 -1.27 -0.64
N GLY A 717 17.96 -0.53 -0.23
CA GLY A 717 17.20 -0.84 0.97
C GLY A 717 17.90 -0.43 2.25
N SER A 718 18.05 -1.39 3.15
CA SER A 718 18.44 -1.20 4.54
C SER A 718 19.82 -1.80 4.87
N ILE A 719 20.60 -1.13 5.72
CA ILE A 719 21.90 -1.61 6.22
C ILE A 719 22.26 -0.97 7.58
N MET A 720 23.28 -1.49 8.26
CA MET A 720 23.83 -0.89 9.49
C MET A 720 25.27 -0.41 9.29
N GLU A 721 25.57 0.79 9.76
CA GLU A 721 26.92 1.36 9.84
C GLU A 721 27.37 1.64 11.28
N TYR A 722 28.66 1.88 11.49
CA TYR A 722 29.23 2.14 12.81
C TYR A 722 30.43 3.08 12.82
N PHE A 723 30.64 3.70 13.98
CA PHE A 723 31.69 4.67 14.26
C PHE A 723 32.35 4.34 15.61
N PRO A 724 33.63 3.94 15.64
CA PRO A 724 34.40 3.89 16.88
C PRO A 724 34.76 5.32 17.33
N GLY A 725 34.79 5.57 18.63
CA GLY A 725 34.94 6.91 19.18
C GLY A 725 35.14 6.94 20.68
N THR A 726 34.94 8.14 21.24
CA THR A 726 34.95 8.42 22.67
C THR A 726 33.65 9.10 23.08
N PHE A 727 33.19 8.84 24.29
CA PHE A 727 32.03 9.52 24.87
C PHE A 727 32.40 10.14 26.22
N ASN A 728 32.11 11.43 26.38
CA ASN A 728 32.48 12.20 27.58
C ASN A 728 31.32 12.42 28.56
N GLY A 729 30.19 11.73 28.36
CA GLY A 729 28.95 11.93 29.12
C GLY A 729 27.92 12.81 28.41
N THR A 730 28.33 13.62 27.43
CA THR A 730 27.41 14.49 26.68
C THR A 730 27.60 14.42 25.17
N HIS A 731 28.84 14.28 24.69
CA HIS A 731 29.19 14.26 23.28
C HIS A 731 29.88 12.96 22.91
N PHE A 732 29.47 12.37 21.80
CA PHE A 732 30.18 11.30 21.13
C PHE A 732 31.09 11.89 20.04
N GLU A 733 32.36 11.55 20.07
CA GLU A 733 33.35 11.96 19.07
C GLU A 733 33.92 10.73 18.37
N ALA A 734 33.61 10.58 17.08
CA ALA A 734 34.18 9.51 16.26
C ALA A 734 35.69 9.73 16.07
N VAL A 735 36.46 8.64 16.07
CA VAL A 735 37.93 8.72 15.86
C VAL A 735 38.31 9.18 14.46
N ASP A 736 37.42 9.00 13.49
CA ASP A 736 37.55 9.46 12.11
C ASP A 736 36.17 9.57 11.44
N ALA A 737 36.15 10.09 10.20
CA ALA A 737 34.93 10.29 9.42
C ALA A 737 34.60 9.11 8.49
N ALA A 738 35.23 7.94 8.65
CA ALA A 738 35.05 6.83 7.71
C ALA A 738 33.72 6.12 7.95
N ALA A 739 32.94 5.96 6.88
CA ALA A 739 31.76 5.10 6.87
C ALA A 739 32.18 3.63 6.89
N ARG A 740 31.64 2.86 7.83
CA ARG A 740 31.92 1.42 7.96
C ARG A 740 30.62 0.68 8.12
N ILE A 741 30.39 -0.27 7.23
CA ILE A 741 29.22 -1.15 7.27
C ILE A 741 29.53 -2.33 8.20
N ALA A 742 28.59 -2.70 9.07
CA ALA A 742 28.76 -3.78 10.04
C ALA A 742 28.75 -5.17 9.39
N ASP A 743 27.94 -5.36 8.35
CA ASP A 743 27.78 -6.61 7.62
C ASP A 743 27.63 -6.30 6.12
N PHE A 744 28.44 -6.90 5.26
CA PHE A 744 28.43 -6.57 3.82
C PHE A 744 27.33 -7.31 3.05
N GLY A 745 26.52 -8.12 3.74
CA GLY A 745 25.32 -8.75 3.23
C GLY A 745 24.17 -7.77 3.01
N LYS A 746 23.08 -8.32 2.48
CA LYS A 746 21.86 -7.58 2.13
C LYS A 746 20.85 -7.58 3.29
N ASP A 747 20.93 -8.56 4.18
CA ASP A 747 19.91 -8.91 5.16
C ASP A 747 20.43 -8.82 6.60
N ASN A 748 21.01 -7.67 6.98
CA ASN A 748 21.43 -7.39 8.35
C ASN A 748 21.09 -5.93 8.70
N TYR A 749 20.05 -5.73 9.50
CA TYR A 749 19.50 -4.41 9.80
C TYR A 749 19.04 -4.27 11.25
N ALA A 750 18.95 -3.03 11.74
CA ALA A 750 18.43 -2.70 13.07
C ALA A 750 19.11 -3.49 14.22
N GLY A 751 20.41 -3.77 14.08
CA GLY A 751 21.17 -4.48 15.10
C GLY A 751 21.12 -3.76 16.45
N GLN A 752 20.78 -4.47 17.51
CA GLN A 752 20.76 -3.93 18.87
C GLN A 752 21.67 -4.78 19.78
N TRP A 753 22.25 -4.15 20.80
CA TRP A 753 23.08 -4.83 21.80
C TRP A 753 22.31 -5.07 23.10
N PHE A 754 22.56 -6.21 23.73
CA PHE A 754 21.98 -6.57 25.02
C PHE A 754 22.50 -5.65 26.14
N TYR A 755 21.62 -5.23 27.04
CA TYR A 755 21.95 -4.60 28.31
C TYR A 755 22.26 -5.66 29.39
N GLY A 756 23.03 -5.32 30.42
CA GLY A 756 23.22 -6.16 31.62
C GLY A 756 24.40 -7.14 31.58
N LEU A 757 25.25 -7.06 30.56
CA LEU A 757 26.54 -7.76 30.55
C LEU A 757 27.56 -7.01 31.40
N SER A 758 28.51 -7.75 31.99
CA SER A 758 29.61 -7.15 32.74
C SER A 758 30.70 -6.58 31.81
N ASP A 759 31.50 -5.64 32.33
CA ASP A 759 32.59 -4.99 31.57
C ASP A 759 33.72 -5.96 31.14
N ASP A 760 33.76 -7.15 31.74
CA ASP A 760 34.71 -8.23 31.40
C ASP A 760 34.20 -9.13 30.26
N GLU A 761 32.93 -9.00 29.86
CA GLU A 761 32.32 -9.77 28.78
C GLU A 761 32.28 -8.97 27.47
N HIS A 762 32.37 -9.66 26.34
CA HIS A 762 32.15 -9.04 25.04
C HIS A 762 30.68 -8.65 24.87
N PRO A 763 30.35 -7.42 24.41
CA PRO A 763 28.99 -7.05 24.09
C PRO A 763 28.35 -7.98 23.05
N VAL A 764 27.13 -8.45 23.34
CA VAL A 764 26.37 -9.35 22.47
C VAL A 764 25.29 -8.58 21.72
N SER A 765 25.12 -8.87 20.43
CA SER A 765 24.10 -8.28 19.58
C SER A 765 23.33 -9.30 18.76
N MET A 766 22.15 -8.89 18.31
CA MET A 766 21.34 -9.56 17.29
C MET A 766 20.79 -8.50 16.34
N ALA A 767 20.60 -8.86 15.08
CA ALA A 767 20.04 -7.99 14.04
C ALA A 767 18.82 -8.64 13.38
N TRP A 768 17.97 -7.83 12.75
CA TRP A 768 16.90 -8.36 11.91
C TRP A 768 17.48 -8.85 10.58
N ALA A 769 17.28 -10.14 10.29
CA ALA A 769 17.84 -10.83 9.13
C ALA A 769 16.93 -10.71 7.89
N SER A 770 16.68 -9.48 7.43
CA SER A 770 15.92 -9.20 6.21
C SER A 770 16.25 -7.81 5.65
N ASN A 771 15.54 -7.42 4.58
CA ASN A 771 15.67 -6.10 3.98
C ASN A 771 14.30 -5.48 3.68
N TRP A 772 14.13 -4.21 4.02
CA TRP A 772 12.88 -3.47 3.83
C TRP A 772 12.37 -3.45 2.38
N GLN A 773 13.23 -3.63 1.37
CA GLN A 773 12.80 -3.62 -0.04
C GLN A 773 11.90 -4.81 -0.44
N TYR A 774 12.02 -5.95 0.24
CA TYR A 774 11.33 -7.18 -0.15
C TYR A 774 10.74 -7.97 1.00
N THR A 775 10.98 -7.58 2.26
CA THR A 775 10.50 -8.32 3.44
C THR A 775 8.98 -8.58 3.41
N SER A 776 8.17 -7.68 2.84
CA SER A 776 6.71 -7.86 2.78
C SER A 776 6.22 -8.90 1.77
N VAL A 777 7.12 -9.46 0.94
CA VAL A 777 6.76 -10.34 -0.18
C VAL A 777 7.57 -11.63 -0.25
N VAL A 778 8.51 -11.86 0.67
CA VAL A 778 9.24 -13.14 0.75
C VAL A 778 8.29 -14.33 1.00
N PRO A 779 8.61 -15.54 0.49
CA PRO A 779 7.66 -16.65 0.40
C PRO A 779 7.34 -17.30 1.75
N THR A 780 8.07 -16.98 2.83
CA THR A 780 7.76 -17.43 4.19
C THR A 780 6.38 -16.97 4.65
N GLY A 781 5.85 -15.87 4.10
CA GLY A 781 4.47 -15.44 4.38
C GLY A 781 3.41 -16.49 4.04
N ASN A 782 3.70 -17.43 3.13
CA ASN A 782 2.83 -18.57 2.82
C ASN A 782 2.82 -19.63 3.94
N GLU A 783 3.85 -19.66 4.78
CA GLU A 783 3.95 -20.47 6.00
C GLU A 783 3.37 -19.74 7.23
N GLY A 784 2.77 -18.55 7.03
CA GLY A 784 2.12 -17.78 8.09
C GLY A 784 3.08 -16.97 8.98
N TRP A 785 4.35 -16.80 8.59
CA TRP A 785 5.32 -15.98 9.32
C TRP A 785 6.25 -15.23 8.36
N ARG A 786 6.87 -14.13 8.80
CA ARG A 786 7.94 -13.46 8.07
C ARG A 786 9.01 -12.93 9.01
N SER A 787 10.24 -12.94 8.49
CA SER A 787 11.48 -12.50 9.13
C SER A 787 12.02 -13.39 10.24
N ALA A 788 13.32 -13.33 10.41
CA ALA A 788 14.06 -13.94 11.51
C ALA A 788 15.08 -12.94 12.06
N MET A 789 15.66 -13.25 13.21
CA MET A 789 16.87 -12.58 13.69
C MET A 789 18.12 -13.24 13.09
N SER A 790 19.23 -12.51 13.09
CA SER A 790 20.56 -13.09 12.88
C SER A 790 20.93 -14.03 14.02
N LEU A 791 22.04 -14.76 13.86
CA LEU A 791 22.71 -15.38 15.00
C LEU A 791 23.01 -14.32 16.09
N PRO A 792 23.02 -14.72 17.37
CA PRO A 792 23.64 -13.91 18.41
C PRO A 792 25.14 -13.77 18.11
N ARG A 793 25.66 -12.55 18.21
CA ARG A 793 27.07 -12.26 17.90
C ARG A 793 27.76 -11.59 19.08
N GLU A 794 28.96 -12.08 19.44
CA GLU A 794 29.86 -11.34 20.31
C GLU A 794 30.67 -10.33 19.51
N ASN A 795 30.94 -9.17 20.10
CA ASN A 795 31.55 -8.05 19.38
C ASN A 795 32.70 -7.41 20.17
N TYR A 796 33.68 -6.92 19.42
CA TYR A 796 34.76 -6.06 19.92
C TYR A 796 35.33 -5.21 18.78
N LEU A 797 36.10 -4.18 19.11
CA LEU A 797 36.82 -3.39 18.11
C LEU A 797 38.23 -3.94 17.93
N THR A 798 38.69 -3.96 16.69
CA THR A 798 40.11 -4.13 16.38
C THR A 798 40.55 -3.11 15.34
N LYS A 799 41.87 -2.89 15.25
CA LYS A 799 42.46 -2.05 14.23
C LYS A 799 43.22 -2.93 13.25
N ALA A 800 42.48 -3.56 12.33
CA ALA A 800 43.02 -4.45 11.33
C ALA A 800 44.05 -3.72 10.46
N LYS A 801 45.22 -4.32 10.29
CA LYS A 801 46.31 -3.75 9.50
C LYS A 801 45.86 -3.53 8.05
N ARG A 802 46.24 -2.38 7.46
CA ARG A 802 45.83 -1.89 6.11
C ARG A 802 44.35 -1.51 5.94
N VAL A 803 43.43 -2.09 6.72
CA VAL A 803 41.97 -1.82 6.62
C VAL A 803 41.51 -0.74 7.60
N GLY A 804 42.14 -0.66 8.78
CA GLY A 804 41.79 0.30 9.83
C GLY A 804 40.84 -0.30 10.88
N TRP A 805 40.05 0.56 11.53
CA TRP A 805 39.10 0.11 12.55
C TRP A 805 38.03 -0.82 11.98
N LYS A 806 37.78 -1.93 12.70
CA LYS A 806 36.77 -2.95 12.38
C LYS A 806 35.99 -3.31 13.64
N LEU A 807 34.67 -3.38 13.50
CA LEU A 807 33.79 -4.06 14.43
C LEU A 807 33.87 -5.55 14.12
N VAL A 808 34.58 -6.30 14.95
CA VAL A 808 34.58 -7.75 14.87
C VAL A 808 33.23 -8.23 15.37
N SER A 809 32.60 -9.11 14.61
CA SER A 809 31.31 -9.72 14.93
C SER A 809 31.36 -11.19 14.55
N LYS A 810 31.22 -12.09 15.52
CA LYS A 810 31.26 -13.55 15.31
C LYS A 810 30.20 -14.25 16.15
N PRO A 811 29.76 -15.47 15.79
CA PRO A 811 28.72 -16.19 16.55
C PRO A 811 29.08 -16.33 18.03
N TYR A 812 28.10 -16.07 18.89
CA TYR A 812 28.21 -16.27 20.33
C TYR A 812 28.05 -17.75 20.68
N ASP A 813 29.11 -18.44 21.11
CA ASP A 813 29.10 -19.85 21.56
C ASP A 813 28.03 -20.77 20.94
N LEU A 814 28.31 -21.36 19.77
CA LEU A 814 27.40 -22.31 19.11
C LEU A 814 27.26 -23.66 19.84
N SER A 815 28.01 -23.93 20.91
CA SER A 815 28.02 -25.23 21.59
C SER A 815 26.65 -25.81 21.97
N PRO A 816 25.62 -25.02 22.35
CA PRO A 816 24.29 -25.54 22.67
C PRO A 816 23.60 -26.24 21.51
N VAL A 817 23.85 -25.80 20.27
CA VAL A 817 23.21 -26.31 19.05
C VAL A 817 24.15 -27.15 18.19
N LEU A 818 25.39 -27.40 18.63
CA LEU A 818 26.30 -28.27 17.90
C LEU A 818 25.79 -29.72 17.89
N GLY A 819 25.59 -30.26 16.69
CA GLY A 819 25.23 -31.64 16.43
C GLY A 819 26.43 -32.53 16.08
N PRO A 820 26.21 -33.64 15.36
CA PRO A 820 27.26 -34.56 14.98
C PRO A 820 28.26 -33.93 13.99
N GLU A 821 29.51 -34.35 14.08
CA GLU A 821 30.51 -34.06 13.04
C GLU A 821 30.21 -34.90 11.80
N LEU A 822 30.03 -34.23 10.66
CA LEU A 822 29.71 -34.86 9.39
C LEU A 822 30.96 -35.09 8.53
N ALA A 823 31.93 -34.18 8.63
CA ALA A 823 33.23 -34.30 8.00
C ALA A 823 34.27 -33.44 8.71
N SER A 824 35.51 -33.92 8.77
CA SER A 824 36.68 -33.16 9.21
C SER A 824 37.92 -33.58 8.44
N ASN A 825 38.81 -32.63 8.15
CA ASN A 825 40.13 -32.91 7.57
C ASN A 825 41.08 -31.76 7.90
N ASP A 826 42.15 -32.04 8.64
CA ASP A 826 43.16 -31.06 9.06
C ASP A 826 44.24 -30.79 7.99
N SER A 827 44.22 -31.49 6.85
CA SER A 827 45.24 -31.42 5.80
C SER A 827 44.65 -31.66 4.41
N PHE A 828 43.61 -30.91 4.06
CA PHE A 828 42.79 -31.13 2.87
C PHE A 828 43.51 -30.82 1.54
N GLY A 829 44.39 -29.81 1.49
CA GLY A 829 45.14 -29.44 0.28
C GLY A 829 44.22 -28.99 -0.87
N ASN A 830 44.52 -29.41 -2.12
CA ASN A 830 43.64 -29.24 -3.29
C ASN A 830 42.74 -30.47 -3.47
N GLY A 831 41.42 -30.28 -3.57
CA GLY A 831 40.48 -31.38 -3.73
C GLY A 831 39.02 -30.98 -3.61
N THR A 832 38.15 -31.98 -3.50
CA THR A 832 36.71 -31.80 -3.28
C THR A 832 36.24 -32.69 -2.13
N LEU A 833 35.53 -32.10 -1.16
CA LEU A 833 34.82 -32.76 -0.09
C LEU A 833 33.33 -32.64 -0.39
N PHE A 834 32.60 -33.74 -0.23
CA PHE A 834 31.16 -33.79 -0.37
C PHE A 834 30.55 -34.24 0.97
N VAL A 835 29.54 -33.51 1.42
CA VAL A 835 28.80 -33.78 2.65
C VAL A 835 27.32 -33.86 2.30
N ASP A 836 26.71 -35.02 2.57
CA ASP A 836 25.26 -35.19 2.56
C ASP A 836 24.75 -34.98 3.99
N TYR A 837 23.84 -34.03 4.14
CA TYR A 837 23.22 -33.69 5.42
C TYR A 837 21.70 -33.81 5.37
N SER A 838 21.18 -34.62 4.45
CA SER A 838 19.74 -34.97 4.40
C SER A 838 19.24 -35.64 5.69
N ASP A 839 20.11 -36.35 6.41
CA ASP A 839 19.80 -36.99 7.70
C ASP A 839 19.91 -36.03 8.91
N VAL A 840 20.33 -34.77 8.71
CA VAL A 840 20.33 -33.75 9.78
C VAL A 840 18.93 -33.16 9.89
N GLU A 841 18.24 -33.48 10.98
CA GLU A 841 16.82 -33.11 11.21
C GLU A 841 16.53 -31.61 11.08
N SER A 842 17.42 -30.75 11.59
CA SER A 842 17.28 -29.30 11.46
C SER A 842 17.45 -28.80 10.01
N ASN A 843 18.09 -29.59 9.14
CA ASN A 843 18.59 -29.18 7.84
C ASN A 843 19.53 -27.95 7.92
N ALA A 844 20.24 -27.79 9.05
CA ALA A 844 21.19 -26.71 9.28
C ALA A 844 22.61 -27.25 9.48
N LEU A 845 23.60 -26.50 8.97
CA LEU A 845 25.03 -26.82 9.09
C LEU A 845 25.81 -25.68 9.70
N TYR A 846 26.86 -26.05 10.42
CA TYR A 846 27.99 -25.18 10.74
C TYR A 846 29.25 -25.72 10.07
N TRP A 847 30.03 -24.83 9.45
CA TRP A 847 31.35 -25.17 8.92
C TRP A 847 32.40 -24.17 9.35
N GLU A 848 33.63 -24.65 9.45
CA GLU A 848 34.82 -23.85 9.71
C GLU A 848 35.93 -24.29 8.77
N VAL A 849 36.64 -23.34 8.18
CA VAL A 849 37.81 -23.55 7.35
C VAL A 849 38.92 -22.61 7.77
N ASN A 850 40.11 -23.16 8.01
CA ASN A 850 41.33 -22.40 8.25
C ASN A 850 42.33 -22.74 7.14
N VAL A 851 42.97 -21.70 6.60
CA VAL A 851 44.00 -21.80 5.57
C VAL A 851 45.25 -21.12 6.07
N THR A 852 46.38 -21.81 6.03
CA THR A 852 47.67 -21.33 6.54
C THR A 852 48.77 -21.51 5.50
N GLY A 853 49.88 -20.78 5.68
CA GLY A 853 51.02 -20.86 4.76
C GLY A 853 50.79 -20.17 3.41
N ILE A 854 49.83 -19.24 3.32
CA ILE A 854 49.56 -18.46 2.11
C ILE A 854 50.77 -17.55 1.82
N PRO A 855 51.45 -17.69 0.67
CA PRO A 855 52.62 -16.87 0.37
C PRO A 855 52.24 -15.44 -0.06
N ASP A 856 53.07 -14.46 0.29
CA ASP A 856 52.87 -13.04 -0.06
C ASP A 856 52.79 -12.78 -1.58
N THR A 857 53.43 -13.63 -2.38
CA THR A 857 53.49 -13.50 -3.83
C THR A 857 53.46 -14.87 -4.50
N GLY A 858 53.09 -14.91 -5.78
CA GLY A 858 53.11 -16.15 -6.57
C GLY A 858 51.89 -17.04 -6.38
N VAL A 859 50.84 -16.58 -5.68
CA VAL A 859 49.54 -17.27 -5.64
C VAL A 859 48.84 -17.12 -7.01
N PRO A 860 48.50 -18.22 -7.70
CA PRO A 860 47.79 -18.16 -8.99
C PRO A 860 46.43 -17.45 -8.85
N SER A 861 46.02 -16.66 -9.86
CA SER A 861 44.69 -16.02 -9.86
C SER A 861 43.52 -17.00 -9.96
N THR A 862 43.78 -18.27 -10.26
CA THR A 862 42.82 -19.38 -10.26
C THR A 862 42.74 -20.10 -8.92
N ALA A 863 43.63 -19.77 -7.97
CA ALA A 863 43.65 -20.35 -6.64
C ALA A 863 42.37 -19.95 -5.89
N THR A 864 41.51 -20.93 -5.61
CA THR A 864 40.19 -20.68 -5.01
C THR A 864 39.81 -21.72 -3.98
N MET A 865 38.91 -21.30 -3.09
CA MET A 865 38.14 -22.16 -2.21
C MET A 865 36.67 -21.86 -2.46
N ASN A 866 35.84 -22.89 -2.67
CA ASN A 866 34.43 -22.74 -3.01
C ASN A 866 33.54 -23.64 -2.16
N PHE A 867 32.37 -23.14 -1.80
CA PHE A 867 31.27 -23.87 -1.18
C PHE A 867 30.08 -23.84 -2.14
N THR A 868 29.43 -24.99 -2.30
CA THR A 868 28.16 -25.11 -3.04
C THR A 868 27.20 -25.92 -2.21
N PHE A 869 26.14 -25.28 -1.73
CA PHE A 869 25.01 -25.92 -1.08
C PHE A 869 23.95 -26.18 -2.13
N SER A 870 23.45 -27.41 -2.25
CA SER A 870 22.59 -27.81 -3.37
C SER A 870 21.42 -28.70 -2.96
N SER A 871 20.30 -28.54 -3.65
CA SER A 871 19.20 -29.51 -3.62
C SER A 871 19.42 -30.56 -4.73
N PRO A 872 19.53 -31.86 -4.39
CA PRO A 872 19.75 -32.92 -5.38
C PRO A 872 18.61 -33.09 -6.38
N ASN A 873 17.39 -32.70 -5.98
CA ASN A 873 16.19 -32.90 -6.79
C ASN A 873 15.97 -31.76 -7.80
N THR A 874 16.25 -30.51 -7.42
CA THR A 874 15.97 -29.33 -8.25
C THR A 874 17.22 -28.73 -8.89
N ASN A 875 18.42 -29.12 -8.46
CA ASN A 875 19.68 -28.45 -8.81
C ASN A 875 19.68 -26.95 -8.47
N GLU A 876 18.86 -26.51 -7.51
CA GLU A 876 19.01 -25.19 -6.91
C GLU A 876 20.25 -25.15 -6.04
N VAL A 877 20.90 -24.00 -6.00
CA VAL A 877 22.20 -23.85 -5.33
C VAL A 877 22.36 -22.48 -4.68
N VAL A 878 23.07 -22.46 -3.55
CA VAL A 878 23.69 -21.27 -2.98
C VAL A 878 25.20 -21.50 -2.98
N LYS A 879 25.97 -20.53 -3.45
CA LYS A 879 27.42 -20.65 -3.61
C LYS A 879 28.15 -19.55 -2.86
N SER A 880 29.27 -19.87 -2.26
CA SER A 880 30.21 -18.89 -1.74
C SER A 880 31.63 -19.33 -2.01
N GLY A 881 32.59 -18.44 -1.85
CA GLY A 881 33.99 -18.79 -2.07
C GLY A 881 34.94 -17.64 -1.90
N TYR A 882 36.22 -17.95 -1.96
CA TYR A 882 37.32 -17.03 -1.78
C TYR A 882 38.38 -17.24 -2.87
N TYR A 883 38.86 -16.14 -3.44
CA TYR A 883 39.99 -16.10 -4.35
C TYR A 883 41.26 -15.75 -3.57
N PHE A 884 42.30 -16.59 -3.65
CA PHE A 884 43.57 -16.35 -2.94
C PHE A 884 44.55 -15.50 -3.76
N GLY A 885 44.55 -15.65 -5.09
CA GLY A 885 45.45 -14.92 -5.99
C GLY A 885 44.74 -13.83 -6.79
N GLY A 886 45.51 -12.84 -7.25
CA GLY A 886 44.96 -11.63 -7.88
C GLY A 886 44.49 -10.64 -6.81
N ASP A 887 43.24 -10.18 -6.93
CA ASP A 887 42.57 -9.35 -5.90
C ASP A 887 41.76 -10.27 -4.98
N PRO A 888 42.18 -10.48 -3.71
CA PRO A 888 41.53 -11.44 -2.84
C PRO A 888 40.13 -10.99 -2.43
N VAL A 889 39.13 -11.80 -2.74
CA VAL A 889 37.70 -11.47 -2.57
C VAL A 889 36.96 -12.70 -2.08
N PHE A 890 36.11 -12.49 -1.06
CA PHE A 890 35.05 -13.43 -0.70
C PHE A 890 33.76 -13.05 -1.42
N PHE A 891 33.04 -14.02 -1.95
CA PHE A 891 31.73 -13.81 -2.58
C PHE A 891 30.66 -14.75 -2.03
N LEU A 892 29.42 -14.31 -2.14
CA LEU A 892 28.20 -15.10 -1.95
C LEU A 892 27.30 -14.89 -3.18
N ASP A 893 26.73 -15.98 -3.69
CA ASP A 893 25.82 -16.03 -4.83
C ASP A 893 24.60 -16.90 -4.48
N ARG A 894 23.48 -16.24 -4.21
CA ARG A 894 22.17 -16.88 -3.96
C ARG A 894 21.30 -17.00 -5.20
N GLY A 895 21.76 -16.55 -6.38
CA GLY A 895 20.94 -16.53 -7.61
C GLY A 895 20.60 -17.91 -8.18
N GLY A 896 21.18 -18.98 -7.63
CA GLY A 896 20.79 -20.35 -7.94
C GLY A 896 19.58 -20.84 -7.14
N ALA A 897 19.14 -20.12 -6.11
CA ALA A 897 17.94 -20.38 -5.34
C ALA A 897 16.74 -19.71 -6.02
N ARG A 898 15.78 -20.51 -6.50
CA ARG A 898 14.72 -20.08 -7.43
C ARG A 898 13.33 -20.09 -6.79
N GLY A 899 13.26 -20.20 -5.47
CA GLY A 899 12.01 -20.13 -4.69
C GLY A 899 11.46 -18.71 -4.53
N PHE A 900 12.24 -17.68 -4.87
CA PHE A 900 11.83 -16.28 -4.82
C PHE A 900 12.56 -15.44 -5.87
N ASP A 901 11.85 -14.48 -6.48
CA ASP A 901 12.42 -13.53 -7.43
C ASP A 901 11.85 -12.12 -7.17
N ASN A 902 12.74 -11.14 -7.11
CA ASN A 902 12.40 -9.72 -6.96
C ASN A 902 13.60 -8.88 -7.43
N ILE A 903 13.35 -7.81 -8.17
CA ILE A 903 14.42 -6.95 -8.73
C ILE A 903 15.37 -6.35 -7.68
N PHE A 904 14.91 -6.19 -6.44
CA PHE A 904 15.71 -5.67 -5.33
C PHE A 904 16.45 -6.77 -4.54
N TYR A 905 16.13 -8.04 -4.82
CA TYR A 905 16.74 -9.20 -4.20
C TYR A 905 18.08 -9.52 -4.87
N THR A 906 19.12 -8.75 -4.52
CA THR A 906 20.44 -8.88 -5.13
C THR A 906 21.00 -10.28 -4.90
N ASP A 907 21.37 -10.97 -5.99
CA ASP A 907 21.86 -12.35 -5.94
C ASP A 907 23.29 -12.47 -5.42
N LYS A 908 24.14 -11.49 -5.77
CA LYS A 908 25.60 -11.60 -5.58
C LYS A 908 26.12 -10.47 -4.70
N THR A 909 26.83 -10.82 -3.64
CA THR A 909 27.55 -9.87 -2.78
C THR A 909 29.00 -10.32 -2.63
N SER A 910 29.89 -9.36 -2.43
CA SER A 910 31.32 -9.64 -2.30
C SER A 910 32.04 -8.54 -1.55
N LEU A 911 33.13 -8.91 -0.87
CA LEU A 911 34.02 -7.98 -0.19
C LEU A 911 35.48 -8.44 -0.36
N GLY A 912 36.39 -7.48 -0.49
CA GLY A 912 37.82 -7.75 -0.38
C GLY A 912 38.16 -8.15 1.06
N SER A 913 38.72 -9.35 1.23
CA SER A 913 39.15 -9.89 2.52
C SER A 913 40.60 -10.32 2.35
N LEU A 914 41.50 -9.86 3.21
CA LEU A 914 42.93 -10.13 3.09
C LEU A 914 43.34 -11.23 4.07
N ALA A 915 44.33 -12.03 3.69
CA ALA A 915 45.04 -12.88 4.64
C ALA A 915 45.78 -12.02 5.68
N THR A 916 45.97 -12.57 6.87
CA THR A 916 46.81 -12.00 7.94
C THR A 916 48.29 -12.04 7.57
N GLU A 917 49.13 -11.33 8.33
CA GLU A 917 50.56 -11.23 8.02
C GLU A 917 51.36 -12.53 8.22
N ASP A 918 50.85 -13.46 9.02
CA ASP A 918 51.40 -14.80 9.16
C ASP A 918 50.98 -15.75 8.02
N GLY A 919 50.27 -15.24 7.01
CA GLY A 919 49.81 -16.00 5.86
C GLY A 919 48.64 -16.91 6.20
N SER A 920 47.78 -16.52 7.16
CA SER A 920 46.57 -17.25 7.50
C SER A 920 45.29 -16.53 7.04
N TRP A 921 44.24 -17.29 6.80
CA TRP A 921 42.90 -16.79 6.47
C TRP A 921 41.86 -17.82 6.92
N SER A 922 40.74 -17.36 7.44
CA SER A 922 39.70 -18.27 7.93
C SER A 922 38.29 -17.84 7.54
N VAL A 923 37.38 -18.81 7.50
CA VAL A 923 35.95 -18.58 7.43
C VAL A 923 35.21 -19.59 8.29
N SER A 924 34.25 -19.12 9.06
CA SER A 924 33.20 -19.97 9.61
C SER A 924 31.84 -19.54 9.09
N GLY A 925 30.86 -20.42 9.10
CA GLY A 925 29.52 -20.07 8.63
C GLY A 925 28.43 -21.02 9.07
N VAL A 926 27.21 -20.51 9.00
CA VAL A 926 25.97 -21.24 9.29
C VAL A 926 25.05 -21.10 8.09
N ILE A 927 24.45 -22.21 7.67
CA ILE A 927 23.35 -22.23 6.72
C ILE A 927 22.19 -22.92 7.41
N ASP A 928 21.06 -22.23 7.48
CA ASP A 928 19.90 -22.64 8.27
C ASP A 928 18.63 -22.40 7.47
N ARG A 929 18.25 -23.42 6.67
CA ARG A 929 17.10 -23.50 5.75
C ARG A 929 16.93 -22.36 4.74
N SER A 930 16.76 -21.13 5.21
CA SER A 930 16.56 -19.92 4.40
C SER A 930 17.52 -18.78 4.75
N ILE A 931 18.50 -18.99 5.65
CA ILE A 931 19.47 -17.97 6.07
C ILE A 931 20.89 -18.50 5.88
N TYR A 932 21.76 -17.66 5.31
CA TYR A 932 23.20 -17.90 5.20
C TYR A 932 23.94 -16.80 5.96
N GLU A 933 24.79 -17.20 6.91
CA GLU A 933 25.73 -16.33 7.60
C GLU A 933 27.16 -16.85 7.47
N ALA A 934 28.13 -15.97 7.18
CA ALA A 934 29.55 -16.31 7.21
C ALA A 934 30.40 -15.20 7.84
N PHE A 935 31.48 -15.62 8.50
CA PHE A 935 32.36 -14.80 9.33
C PHE A 935 33.80 -15.02 8.90
N LEU A 936 34.40 -14.00 8.30
CA LEU A 936 35.73 -14.06 7.70
C LEU A 936 36.77 -13.60 8.72
N ASN A 937 37.93 -14.28 8.75
CA ASN A 937 39.05 -13.99 9.65
C ASN A 937 38.61 -13.82 11.12
N GLY A 938 37.84 -14.78 11.62
CA GLY A 938 37.31 -14.73 12.99
C GLY A 938 36.25 -13.64 13.24
N GLY A 939 35.58 -13.16 12.18
CA GLY A 939 34.49 -12.18 12.28
C GLY A 939 34.91 -10.74 12.03
N VAL A 940 36.13 -10.48 11.54
CA VAL A 940 36.56 -9.14 11.10
C VAL A 940 35.64 -8.59 10.02
N ASP A 941 35.09 -9.49 9.20
CA ASP A 941 34.02 -9.22 8.24
C ASP A 941 32.93 -10.29 8.38
N SER A 942 31.68 -9.91 8.15
CA SER A 942 30.55 -10.84 8.14
C SER A 942 29.59 -10.56 6.98
N VAL A 943 28.88 -11.60 6.56
CA VAL A 943 27.81 -11.52 5.55
C VAL A 943 26.58 -12.27 6.01
N THR A 944 25.42 -11.62 5.96
CA THR A 944 24.09 -12.22 6.14
C THR A 944 23.21 -11.98 4.92
N ASN A 945 22.74 -13.07 4.30
CA ASN A 945 21.70 -13.03 3.28
C ASN A 945 20.67 -14.12 3.54
N THR A 946 19.39 -13.81 3.31
CA THR A 946 18.37 -14.85 3.16
C THR A 946 18.50 -15.53 1.79
N PHE A 947 17.94 -16.72 1.63
CA PHE A 947 17.77 -17.41 0.35
C PHE A 947 16.49 -18.27 0.41
N PHE A 948 15.89 -18.52 -0.75
CA PHE A 948 14.64 -19.30 -0.83
C PHE A 948 14.73 -20.28 -2.00
N THR A 949 14.70 -21.57 -1.71
CA THR A 949 14.73 -22.67 -2.68
C THR A 949 13.40 -23.40 -2.72
N THR A 950 13.00 -23.93 -3.88
CA THR A 950 11.76 -24.71 -3.99
C THR A 950 11.81 -26.06 -3.27
N GLU A 951 13.00 -26.59 -3.04
CA GLU A 951 13.25 -27.79 -2.23
C GLU A 951 14.42 -27.51 -1.27
N PRO A 952 14.51 -28.19 -0.10
CA PRO A 952 15.62 -28.04 0.82
C PRO A 952 16.99 -28.30 0.16
N LEU A 953 17.99 -27.55 0.60
CA LEU A 953 19.38 -27.86 0.30
C LEU A 953 19.81 -28.99 1.27
N THR A 954 20.36 -30.08 0.74
CA THR A 954 20.76 -31.24 1.57
C THR A 954 22.18 -31.73 1.28
N HIS A 955 22.85 -31.13 0.30
CA HIS A 955 24.24 -31.44 -0.02
C HIS A 955 25.11 -30.19 0.08
N MET A 956 26.31 -30.35 0.62
CA MET A 956 27.38 -29.35 0.62
C MET A 956 28.58 -29.93 -0.14
N MET A 957 29.08 -29.19 -1.12
CA MET A 957 30.35 -29.46 -1.78
C MET A 957 31.33 -28.36 -1.43
N PHE A 958 32.46 -28.75 -0.85
CA PHE A 958 33.60 -27.89 -0.59
C PHE A 958 34.73 -28.24 -1.56
N SER A 959 35.35 -27.26 -2.20
CA SER A 959 36.50 -27.51 -3.06
C SER A 959 37.58 -26.46 -2.96
N THR A 960 38.81 -26.89 -3.14
CA THR A 960 40.01 -26.05 -3.22
C THR A 960 40.75 -26.39 -4.51
N VAL A 961 41.15 -25.36 -5.25
CA VAL A 961 41.74 -25.49 -6.58
C VAL A 961 42.95 -24.58 -6.68
N ASP A 962 44.01 -25.04 -7.35
CA ASP A 962 45.23 -24.30 -7.66
C ASP A 962 45.95 -23.64 -6.47
N LEU A 963 45.76 -24.17 -5.25
CA LEU A 963 46.53 -23.74 -4.08
C LEU A 963 48.03 -24.09 -4.26
N PRO A 964 48.95 -23.15 -4.00
CA PRO A 964 50.40 -23.40 -4.05
C PRO A 964 50.87 -24.53 -3.11
N GLU A 965 52.04 -25.08 -3.42
CA GLU A 965 52.73 -26.03 -2.54
C GLU A 965 53.07 -25.35 -1.20
N GLY A 966 52.74 -26.00 -0.08
CA GLY A 966 52.95 -25.47 1.28
C GLY A 966 51.76 -24.75 1.90
N VAL A 967 50.68 -24.51 1.15
CA VAL A 967 49.40 -24.04 1.71
C VAL A 967 48.67 -25.21 2.34
N GLU A 968 48.33 -25.07 3.63
CA GLU A 968 47.56 -26.06 4.38
C GLU A 968 46.12 -25.59 4.56
N VAL A 969 45.18 -26.52 4.48
CA VAL A 969 43.74 -26.26 4.62
C VAL A 969 43.18 -27.25 5.61
N SER A 970 42.55 -26.75 6.68
CA SER A 970 41.73 -27.56 7.58
C SER A 970 40.26 -27.21 7.38
N ILE A 971 39.38 -28.21 7.34
CA ILE A 971 37.93 -28.03 7.30
C ILE A 971 37.25 -28.91 8.35
N SER A 972 36.23 -28.36 9.02
CA SER A 972 35.28 -29.10 9.84
C SER A 972 33.85 -28.72 9.45
N VAL A 973 32.97 -29.72 9.36
CA VAL A 973 31.55 -29.55 9.05
C VAL A 973 30.75 -30.36 10.06
N ARG A 974 29.80 -29.70 10.73
CA ARG A 974 28.93 -30.30 11.73
C ARG A 974 27.47 -30.00 11.39
N GLY A 975 26.59 -30.97 11.62
CA GLY A 975 25.16 -30.72 11.66
C GLY A 975 24.82 -29.87 12.87
N LEU A 976 23.77 -29.05 12.78
CA LEU A 976 23.23 -28.30 13.92
C LEU A 976 21.96 -28.96 14.44
N LYS A 977 21.69 -28.83 15.73
CA LYS A 977 20.44 -29.22 16.37
C LYS A 977 19.43 -28.10 16.26
N SER A 978 18.14 -28.44 16.37
CA SER A 978 17.08 -27.42 16.35
C SER A 978 17.03 -26.66 17.68
N ALA A 979 16.92 -25.33 17.58
CA ALA A 979 16.57 -24.38 18.63
C ALA A 979 15.24 -24.72 19.32
N TRP A 980 14.38 -25.49 18.65
CA TRP A 980 13.05 -25.87 19.11
C TRP A 980 13.01 -27.31 19.66
N GLU A 981 14.16 -28.01 19.66
CA GLU A 981 14.27 -29.37 20.17
C GLU A 981 13.78 -29.46 21.62
N GLY A 982 12.85 -30.39 21.88
CA GLY A 982 12.33 -30.65 23.21
C GLY A 982 11.20 -29.72 23.69
N VAL A 983 10.90 -28.63 22.97
CA VAL A 983 9.72 -27.75 23.19
C VAL A 983 8.70 -27.83 22.05
N GLU A 984 9.10 -28.37 20.90
CA GLU A 984 8.25 -28.66 19.75
C GLU A 984 7.51 -30.00 19.93
N SER A 985 6.24 -30.07 19.51
CA SER A 985 5.48 -31.32 19.42
C SER A 985 5.86 -32.13 18.18
N ASP A 986 5.42 -33.40 18.10
CA ASP A 986 5.65 -34.25 16.91
C ASP A 986 5.14 -33.62 15.59
N ASP A 987 4.12 -32.75 15.67
CA ASP A 987 3.52 -32.04 14.54
C ASP A 987 4.19 -30.67 14.25
N GLY A 988 5.24 -30.34 14.98
CA GLY A 988 6.03 -29.12 14.78
C GLY A 988 5.55 -27.88 15.53
N VAL A 989 4.67 -28.04 16.53
CA VAL A 989 4.04 -26.92 17.23
C VAL A 989 4.80 -26.57 18.50
N VAL A 990 5.14 -25.30 18.67
CA VAL A 990 5.75 -24.74 19.89
C VAL A 990 4.72 -23.86 20.60
N TYR A 991 4.32 -24.26 21.81
CA TYR A 991 3.28 -23.57 22.61
C TYR A 991 3.84 -22.46 23.54
N GLY A 992 5.13 -22.13 23.42
CA GLY A 992 5.80 -21.18 24.32
C GLY A 992 5.90 -21.68 25.77
N ASN A 993 5.75 -20.79 26.74
CA ASN A 993 5.88 -21.11 28.18
C ASN A 993 4.80 -22.07 28.75
N ASN A 994 3.77 -22.41 27.96
CA ASN A 994 2.68 -23.32 28.34
C ASN A 994 2.98 -24.80 28.00
N THR A 995 4.20 -25.13 27.60
CA THR A 995 4.63 -26.51 27.30
C THR A 995 4.79 -27.34 28.59
N SER A 996 3.66 -27.72 29.21
CA SER A 996 3.63 -29.02 29.89
C SER A 996 3.70 -30.09 28.80
N LYS A 997 4.84 -30.76 28.65
CA LYS A 997 4.93 -31.99 27.85
C LYS A 997 3.73 -32.90 28.18
N PRO A 998 3.03 -33.46 27.19
CA PRO A 998 2.27 -34.69 27.41
C PRO A 998 3.16 -35.79 28.00
#